data_AF-A0A8I6S3G3-F1
#
_entry.id   AF-A0A8I6S3G3-F1
#
_cell.length_a   1.000
_cell.length_b   1.000
_cell.length_c   1.000
_cell.angle_alpha   90.00
_cell.angle_beta   90.00
_cell.angle_gamma   90.00
#
_symmetry.space_group_name_H-M   'P 1'
#
loop_
_entity.id
_entity.type
_entity.pdbx_description
1 polymer ?
#
loop_
_entity_poly.entity_id
_entity_poly.type
_entity_poly.pdbx_seq_one_letter_code
_entity_poly.pdbx_strand_id
1 'polypeptide(L)'
;MLIFIVILFISLTDCEEYKGKLIGKLNSYHHQVAGDVYAVDEFTLLLTGFSYDGNGADTFFWAGATNRPGPQGFIVPDQHGKTNVLDRYLNKDFTLVLPEKKKLTDIKWFAIYDLSSQNAFGDVYMAEEFEPPATQTIGQLSRRSHGVSSGPIQILDAKTILIPDFTYNGAGKNTYFWVGVGPQPSTKGYKVPDEYGYLEPLRLYSTETIRLELPGDLTIFDIDWFSVYDIEDKQNYGAVLIPDSPNVPPSLVKISSHKNALPNCIQLHKNLQASWEVFGPQITIQLAGRVEEDEYIAFGQSGSNHKLQMLGADVTVAYIDGYRGYAIDYNITANSPCVKVLGQYKGVCKDSLVGGMDDNQHHTSSREDGINIITFRRNLKSADPGDKEYRTEGKTHLVWAIGKLDANQEPSFHDIYPRSSAVVEFGKTQDNCFPFATNDKEILEPWDRPKIIDKGLRVFTATLGPSGGKRGYQGITGMPSPGLSWYINGLLIPEIWMRRGFTYAIRIFGGNNPHSAELYNPLIITDEPHGGLERRTEESNRNIRILAGVQYTLRGQPRPTTVGPLCLARHNGVDRRLDDDFPTFRKFNKSLTVTCEPGEVAILEVTPNSTWPDIVYYNSYTHINMGWKIHVVDSFAIQYTSGVSSFANQAITLSIATLCFHVLF
;
A
#
# COMPACT_ATOMS: atom_id res chain seq x y z
N MET A 1 -1.54 32.96 58.36
CA MET A 1 -1.63 31.65 57.68
C MET A 1 -1.45 31.92 56.19
N LEU A 2 -0.20 31.91 55.69
CA LEU A 2 0.09 32.08 54.26
C LEU A 2 0.01 30.70 53.61
N ILE A 3 -0.81 30.58 52.57
CA ILE A 3 -0.91 29.36 51.75
C ILE A 3 0.09 29.51 50.61
N PHE A 4 1.13 28.67 50.61
CA PHE A 4 2.07 28.50 49.52
C PHE A 4 1.41 27.61 48.45
N ILE A 5 1.18 28.17 47.27
CA ILE A 5 0.77 27.41 46.08
C ILE A 5 2.06 26.90 45.42
N VAL A 6 2.32 25.60 45.55
CA VAL A 6 3.39 24.90 44.82
C VAL A 6 2.85 24.63 43.41
N ILE A 7 3.36 25.38 42.43
CA ILE A 7 3.14 25.09 41.01
C ILE A 7 4.10 23.95 40.65
N LEU A 8 3.54 22.75 40.54
CA LEU A 8 4.24 21.57 40.03
C LEU A 8 4.34 21.74 38.50
N PHE A 9 5.51 22.15 38.01
CA PHE A 9 5.83 22.03 36.59
C PHE A 9 5.94 20.55 36.24
N ILE A 10 4.89 20.02 35.59
CA ILE A 10 4.96 18.75 34.89
C ILE A 10 5.79 19.02 33.64
N SER A 11 7.03 18.56 33.63
CA SER A 11 7.83 18.46 32.42
C SER A 11 7.10 17.50 31.48
N LEU A 12 6.51 18.04 30.41
CA LEU A 12 6.20 17.27 29.22
C LEU A 12 7.53 16.73 28.72
N THR A 13 7.81 15.47 29.01
CA THR A 13 8.79 14.70 28.25
C THR A 13 8.18 14.52 26.87
N ASP A 14 8.52 15.41 25.94
CA ASP A 14 8.47 15.06 24.52
C ASP A 14 9.30 13.78 24.38
N CYS A 15 8.65 12.72 23.89
CA CYS A 15 9.33 11.48 23.56
C CYS A 15 10.20 11.81 22.34
N GLU A 16 11.45 12.22 22.54
CA GLU A 16 12.36 12.48 21.44
C GLU A 16 12.55 11.20 20.62
N GLU A 17 12.28 11.29 19.32
CA GLU A 17 12.54 10.24 18.36
C GLU A 17 14.00 9.76 18.48
N TYR A 18 14.22 8.45 18.51
CA TYR A 18 15.56 7.89 18.58
C TYR A 18 16.34 8.23 17.31
N LYS A 19 17.40 9.02 17.47
CA LYS A 19 18.22 9.61 16.39
C LYS A 19 19.50 8.81 16.08
N GLY A 20 19.68 7.64 16.70
CA GLY A 20 20.92 6.88 16.67
C GLY A 20 21.80 7.13 17.89
N LYS A 21 23.07 6.74 17.81
CA LYS A 21 24.01 6.85 18.93
C LYS A 21 24.68 8.22 18.94
N LEU A 22 24.51 8.98 20.02
CA LEU A 22 25.14 10.29 20.18
C LEU A 22 26.67 10.15 20.14
N ILE A 23 27.32 10.91 19.26
CA ILE A 23 28.78 11.04 19.19
C ILE A 23 29.21 12.16 20.12
N GLY A 24 28.53 13.31 20.04
CA GLY A 24 28.75 14.43 20.93
C GLY A 24 28.21 15.74 20.38
N LYS A 25 28.33 16.78 21.20
CA LYS A 25 28.03 18.15 20.79
C LYS A 25 29.23 18.76 20.09
N LEU A 26 29.00 19.53 19.02
CA LEU A 26 30.05 20.28 18.35
C LEU A 26 30.67 21.30 19.32
N ASN A 27 31.97 21.19 19.54
CA ASN A 27 32.75 22.22 20.19
C ASN A 27 32.77 23.44 19.28
N SER A 28 32.37 24.61 19.80
CA SER A 28 32.32 25.85 19.03
C SER A 28 33.55 26.71 19.29
N TYR A 29 34.26 27.11 18.24
CA TYR A 29 35.43 27.99 18.34
C TYR A 29 35.20 29.32 17.62
N HIS A 30 34.63 29.28 16.41
CA HIS A 30 34.35 30.45 15.58
C HIS A 30 33.07 30.24 14.76
N HIS A 31 32.60 31.31 14.10
CA HIS A 31 31.53 31.24 13.10
C HIS A 31 30.20 30.65 13.56
N GLN A 32 29.93 30.72 14.87
CA GLN A 32 28.67 30.27 15.49
C GLN A 32 28.34 28.80 15.19
N VAL A 33 29.36 27.96 15.04
CA VAL A 33 29.17 26.52 14.84
C VAL A 33 28.50 25.93 16.08
N ALA A 34 27.35 25.30 15.91
CA ALA A 34 26.63 24.61 16.96
C ALA A 34 25.83 23.45 16.38
N GLY A 35 25.45 22.50 17.22
CA GLY A 35 24.66 21.32 16.86
C GLY A 35 25.17 20.07 17.56
N ASP A 36 24.34 19.04 17.57
CA ASP A 36 24.69 17.72 18.08
C ASP A 36 24.92 16.75 16.91
N VAL A 37 25.84 15.81 17.09
CA VAL A 37 26.23 14.83 16.06
C VAL A 37 25.93 13.43 16.56
N TYR A 38 25.16 12.69 15.77
CA TYR A 38 24.78 11.30 16.02
C TYR A 38 25.32 10.40 14.91
N ALA A 39 25.59 9.15 15.22
CA ALA A 39 25.77 8.10 14.23
C ALA A 39 24.43 7.41 13.98
N VAL A 40 24.02 7.38 12.72
CA VAL A 40 22.83 6.66 12.26
C VAL A 40 23.17 5.20 11.98
N ASP A 41 24.26 4.98 11.26
CA ASP A 41 24.80 3.67 10.91
C ASP A 41 26.34 3.72 10.80
N GLU A 42 26.97 2.72 10.19
CA GLU A 42 28.42 2.66 10.04
C GLU A 42 29.03 3.71 9.09
N PHE A 43 28.22 4.42 8.29
CA PHE A 43 28.64 5.39 7.27
C PHE A 43 28.06 6.80 7.47
N THR A 44 26.97 6.91 8.23
CA THR A 44 26.10 8.09 8.19
C THR A 44 26.10 8.82 9.52
N LEU A 45 26.39 10.12 9.45
CA LEU A 45 26.21 11.07 10.54
C LEU A 45 24.84 11.75 10.41
N LEU A 46 24.19 12.02 11.53
CA LEU A 46 23.05 12.92 11.63
C LEU A 46 23.48 14.13 12.45
N LEU A 47 23.35 15.31 11.87
CA LEU A 47 23.51 16.58 12.59
C LEU A 47 22.13 17.10 12.95
N THR A 48 21.94 17.52 14.19
CA THR A 48 20.69 18.13 14.67
C THR A 48 20.96 19.51 15.27
N GLY A 49 20.07 20.45 14.97
CA GLY A 49 20.19 21.85 15.38
C GLY A 49 21.44 22.55 14.80
N PHE A 50 21.94 22.08 13.65
CA PHE A 50 23.19 22.59 13.09
C PHE A 50 23.06 24.05 12.68
N SER A 51 24.00 24.86 13.14
CA SER A 51 24.09 26.29 12.82
C SER A 51 25.53 26.65 12.47
N TYR A 52 25.69 27.50 11.46
CA TYR A 52 26.97 28.04 10.99
C TYR A 52 26.71 29.35 10.24
N ASP A 53 27.48 30.41 10.54
CA ASP A 53 27.18 31.76 10.06
C ASP A 53 27.44 32.00 8.56
N GLY A 54 28.18 31.11 7.89
CA GLY A 54 28.49 31.19 6.46
C GLY A 54 29.64 32.15 6.08
N ASN A 55 30.37 32.70 7.07
CA ASN A 55 31.39 33.73 6.81
C ASN A 55 32.81 33.17 6.59
N GLY A 56 32.97 31.85 6.51
CA GLY A 56 34.25 31.22 6.19
C GLY A 56 34.58 31.32 4.71
N ALA A 57 35.87 31.35 4.37
CA ALA A 57 36.31 31.56 2.99
C ALA A 57 36.34 30.26 2.18
N ASP A 58 36.78 29.16 2.80
CA ASP A 58 36.95 27.84 2.17
C ASP A 58 36.61 26.73 3.18
N THR A 59 35.40 26.80 3.72
CA THR A 59 34.91 25.95 4.81
C THR A 59 34.13 24.74 4.31
N PHE A 60 34.41 23.56 4.86
CA PHE A 60 33.80 22.29 4.48
C PHE A 60 33.40 21.47 5.71
N PHE A 61 32.48 20.52 5.52
CA PHE A 61 32.40 19.37 6.41
C PHE A 61 33.65 18.51 6.17
N TRP A 62 34.36 18.20 7.24
CA TRP A 62 35.70 17.65 7.17
C TRP A 62 35.86 16.53 8.20
N ALA A 63 36.56 15.47 7.86
CA ALA A 63 36.82 14.37 8.78
C ALA A 63 38.23 13.80 8.59
N GLY A 64 38.77 13.15 9.63
CA GLY A 64 40.10 12.57 9.54
C GLY A 64 40.41 11.57 10.64
N ALA A 65 41.46 10.78 10.40
CA ALA A 65 41.92 9.70 11.27
C ALA A 65 43.06 10.12 12.23
N THR A 66 43.56 11.34 12.09
CA THR A 66 44.60 11.91 12.97
C THR A 66 44.05 12.20 14.36
N ASN A 67 44.92 12.38 15.35
CA ASN A 67 44.47 12.65 16.73
C ASN A 67 43.84 14.05 16.93
N ARG A 68 43.94 14.96 15.95
CA ARG A 68 43.37 16.30 15.98
C ARG A 68 42.95 16.75 14.58
N PRO A 69 41.89 17.59 14.46
CA PRO A 69 41.53 18.28 13.22
C PRO A 69 42.73 19.00 12.61
N GLY A 70 42.91 18.82 11.31
CA GLY A 70 44.03 19.40 10.57
C GLY A 70 43.91 19.18 9.06
N PRO A 71 44.91 19.62 8.28
CA PRO A 71 44.85 19.57 6.83
C PRO A 71 44.89 18.14 6.26
N GLN A 72 45.30 17.15 7.06
CA GLN A 72 45.30 15.73 6.68
C GLN A 72 43.94 15.04 6.92
N GLY A 73 42.85 15.68 6.47
CA GLY A 73 41.51 15.09 6.45
C GLY A 73 40.96 14.97 5.03
N PHE A 74 39.65 14.74 4.93
CA PHE A 74 38.93 14.68 3.66
C PHE A 74 37.57 15.38 3.77
N ILE A 75 37.06 15.86 2.64
CA ILE A 75 35.73 16.49 2.56
C ILE A 75 34.66 15.43 2.74
N VAL A 76 33.70 15.70 3.63
CA VAL A 76 32.43 14.98 3.70
C VAL A 76 31.42 15.74 2.84
N PRO A 77 30.79 15.10 1.83
CA PRO A 77 29.77 15.76 1.02
C PRO A 77 28.59 16.23 1.87
N ASP A 78 27.96 17.34 1.47
CA ASP A 78 26.76 17.88 2.12
C ASP A 78 25.53 16.96 1.96
N GLN A 79 24.38 17.38 2.49
CA GLN A 79 23.11 16.63 2.42
C GLN A 79 22.58 16.41 0.99
N HIS A 80 23.17 17.06 -0.01
CA HIS A 80 22.86 16.92 -1.43
C HIS A 80 23.97 16.19 -2.20
N GLY A 81 24.98 15.64 -1.51
CA GLY A 81 26.10 14.94 -2.10
C GLY A 81 27.11 15.88 -2.78
N LYS A 82 27.11 17.18 -2.46
CA LYS A 82 28.02 18.17 -3.03
C LYS A 82 29.18 18.46 -2.09
N THR A 83 30.33 18.77 -2.67
CA THR A 83 31.58 19.09 -1.95
C THR A 83 31.96 20.55 -2.14
N ASN A 84 30.97 21.45 -2.12
CA ASN A 84 31.20 22.89 -2.28
C ASN A 84 31.52 23.52 -0.92
N VAL A 85 32.05 24.76 -0.95
CA VAL A 85 32.18 25.58 0.26
C VAL A 85 30.80 25.70 0.93
N LEU A 86 30.77 25.56 2.24
CA LEU A 86 29.53 25.58 3.02
C LEU A 86 28.89 26.97 3.00
N ASP A 87 27.61 26.99 2.66
CA ASP A 87 26.76 28.16 2.87
C ASP A 87 26.35 28.27 4.35
N ARG A 88 25.58 29.31 4.68
CA ARG A 88 25.01 29.51 6.01
C ARG A 88 23.98 28.42 6.35
N TYR A 89 24.09 27.86 7.56
CA TYR A 89 23.09 26.96 8.15
C TYR A 89 22.44 27.60 9.37
N LEU A 90 21.11 27.44 9.51
CA LEU A 90 20.35 27.96 10.65
C LEU A 90 19.44 26.87 11.19
N ASN A 91 19.82 26.30 12.34
CA ASN A 91 19.07 25.28 13.07
C ASN A 91 18.52 24.18 12.15
N LYS A 92 19.42 23.51 11.42
CA LYS A 92 19.09 22.49 10.42
C LYS A 92 19.41 21.09 10.92
N ASP A 93 18.53 20.16 10.57
CA ASP A 93 18.70 18.73 10.80
C ASP A 93 18.90 18.04 9.44
N PHE A 94 20.00 17.30 9.28
CA PHE A 94 20.32 16.60 8.04
C PHE A 94 21.36 15.50 8.27
N THR A 95 21.40 14.54 7.34
CA THR A 95 22.40 13.47 7.34
C THR A 95 23.55 13.78 6.40
N LEU A 96 24.73 13.27 6.76
CA LEU A 96 25.94 13.29 5.94
C LEU A 96 26.45 11.87 5.81
N VAL A 97 26.69 11.42 4.59
CA VAL A 97 27.24 10.08 4.32
C VAL A 97 28.73 10.23 4.03
N LEU A 98 29.57 9.47 4.73
CA LEU A 98 31.00 9.47 4.47
C LEU A 98 31.31 9.02 3.02
N PRO A 99 32.22 9.72 2.32
CA PRO A 99 32.54 9.42 0.92
C PRO A 99 33.29 8.10 0.79
N GLU A 100 33.33 7.56 -0.42
CA GLU A 100 34.14 6.38 -0.78
C GLU A 100 33.91 5.14 0.10
N LYS A 101 32.74 5.02 0.74
CA LYS A 101 32.41 3.94 1.69
C LYS A 101 33.35 3.88 2.91
N LYS A 102 33.97 5.02 3.29
CA LYS A 102 34.70 5.13 4.57
C LYS A 102 33.73 4.98 5.72
N LYS A 103 34.15 4.30 6.79
CA LYS A 103 33.33 4.06 7.97
C LYS A 103 33.54 5.13 9.03
N LEU A 104 32.56 5.32 9.91
CA LEU A 104 32.70 6.17 11.09
C LEU A 104 33.84 5.71 12.01
N THR A 105 34.12 4.41 12.03
CA THR A 105 35.25 3.82 12.76
C THR A 105 36.62 4.18 12.16
N ASP A 106 36.66 4.68 10.91
CA ASP A 106 37.90 5.08 10.24
C ASP A 106 38.31 6.52 10.58
N ILE A 107 37.44 7.29 11.24
CA ILE A 107 37.69 8.68 11.61
C ILE A 107 37.78 8.83 13.13
N LYS A 108 38.64 9.74 13.57
CA LYS A 108 38.77 10.10 14.99
C LYS A 108 38.04 11.39 15.34
N TRP A 109 37.72 12.20 14.35
CA TRP A 109 37.02 13.47 14.52
C TRP A 109 36.26 13.84 13.25
N PHE A 110 35.20 14.62 13.46
CA PHE A 110 34.44 15.32 12.44
C PHE A 110 34.46 16.81 12.79
N ALA A 111 34.64 17.68 11.79
CA ALA A 111 34.82 19.11 12.00
C ALA A 111 34.20 19.94 10.87
N ILE A 112 33.87 21.18 11.22
CA ILE A 112 33.61 22.27 10.28
C ILE A 112 34.97 22.95 10.14
N TYR A 113 35.64 22.73 9.01
CA TYR A 113 37.06 23.07 8.84
C TYR A 113 37.25 24.02 7.66
N ASP A 114 38.02 25.08 7.87
CA ASP A 114 38.37 26.04 6.83
C ASP A 114 39.79 25.80 6.33
N LEU A 115 39.91 25.44 5.05
CA LEU A 115 41.20 25.08 4.43
C LEU A 115 42.11 26.30 4.24
N SER A 116 41.53 27.50 4.08
CA SER A 116 42.28 28.75 3.86
C SER A 116 43.05 29.19 5.11
N SER A 117 42.40 29.09 6.27
CA SER A 117 42.97 29.45 7.58
C SER A 117 43.57 28.25 8.33
N GLN A 118 43.34 27.03 7.84
CA GLN A 118 43.76 25.76 8.45
C GLN A 118 43.24 25.57 9.89
N ASN A 119 42.05 26.09 10.19
CA ASN A 119 41.44 26.02 11.52
C ASN A 119 40.09 25.30 11.50
N ALA A 120 39.80 24.57 12.59
CA ALA A 120 38.46 24.07 12.85
C ALA A 120 37.60 25.18 13.46
N PHE A 121 36.44 25.45 12.88
CA PHE A 121 35.44 26.37 13.44
C PHE A 121 34.56 25.67 14.47
N GLY A 122 34.38 24.37 14.31
CA GLY A 122 33.95 23.48 15.38
C GLY A 122 34.29 22.03 15.08
N ASP A 123 34.36 21.20 16.12
CA ASP A 123 34.69 19.78 16.00
C ASP A 123 33.96 18.90 17.01
N VAL A 124 33.95 17.61 16.72
CA VAL A 124 33.56 16.55 17.65
C VAL A 124 34.51 15.37 17.45
N TYR A 125 34.89 14.72 18.55
CA TYR A 125 35.75 13.54 18.55
C TYR A 125 34.92 12.28 18.67
N MET A 126 35.33 11.24 17.95
CA MET A 126 34.82 9.88 18.14
C MET A 126 35.45 9.29 19.41
N ALA A 127 34.68 8.50 20.17
CA ALA A 127 35.25 7.71 21.25
C ALA A 127 36.21 6.63 20.70
N GLU A 128 37.27 6.27 21.43
CA GLU A 128 38.27 5.30 20.97
C GLU A 128 37.68 3.91 20.68
N GLU A 129 36.63 3.52 21.40
CA GLU A 129 35.88 2.26 21.24
C GLU A 129 34.46 2.53 20.72
N PHE A 130 34.31 3.46 19.77
CA PHE A 130 33.01 3.79 19.21
C PHE A 130 32.48 2.69 18.30
N GLU A 131 31.44 1.99 18.76
CA GLU A 131 30.64 1.09 17.91
C GLU A 131 29.46 1.85 17.30
N PRO A 132 29.41 2.05 15.97
CA PRO A 132 28.25 2.65 15.31
C PRO A 132 27.03 1.71 15.40
N PRO A 133 25.81 2.26 15.35
CA PRO A 133 24.61 1.43 15.31
C PRO A 133 24.59 0.53 14.08
N ALA A 134 24.18 -0.72 14.25
CA ALA A 134 24.10 -1.70 13.17
C ALA A 134 23.01 -2.75 13.46
N THR A 135 22.54 -3.44 12.42
CA THR A 135 21.59 -4.55 12.59
C THR A 135 22.14 -5.59 13.56
N GLN A 136 21.33 -5.97 14.55
CA GLN A 136 21.73 -6.93 15.58
C GLN A 136 21.06 -8.28 15.39
N THR A 137 21.84 -9.35 15.42
CA THR A 137 21.30 -10.72 15.45
C THR A 137 21.17 -11.19 16.88
N ILE A 138 19.96 -11.59 17.28
CA ILE A 138 19.65 -12.15 18.59
C ILE A 138 19.29 -13.64 18.46
N GLY A 139 18.89 -14.25 19.58
CA GLY A 139 18.48 -15.65 19.61
C GLY A 139 17.31 -15.98 18.67
N GLN A 140 17.10 -17.26 18.43
CA GLN A 140 15.90 -17.77 17.75
C GLN A 140 14.72 -17.87 18.73
N LEU A 141 13.49 -18.02 18.21
CA LEU A 141 12.33 -18.31 19.03
C LEU A 141 12.51 -19.64 19.78
N SER A 142 12.17 -19.62 21.07
CA SER A 142 12.04 -20.86 21.84
C SER A 142 10.94 -21.76 21.25
N ARG A 143 11.26 -23.03 21.04
CA ARG A 143 10.32 -24.02 20.47
C ARG A 143 9.50 -24.63 21.59
N ARG A 144 8.29 -24.10 21.85
CA ARG A 144 7.44 -24.61 22.95
C ARG A 144 6.28 -25.47 22.44
N SER A 145 5.46 -24.93 21.55
CA SER A 145 4.26 -25.64 21.06
C SER A 145 3.84 -25.15 19.67
N HIS A 146 2.84 -25.81 19.09
CA HIS A 146 2.19 -25.43 17.83
C HIS A 146 3.15 -25.21 16.64
N GLY A 147 4.28 -25.92 16.63
CA GLY A 147 5.27 -25.86 15.56
C GLY A 147 6.02 -24.53 15.44
N VAL A 148 5.94 -23.65 16.45
CA VAL A 148 6.65 -22.36 16.43
C VAL A 148 8.15 -22.57 16.43
N SER A 149 8.81 -22.05 15.40
CA SER A 149 10.27 -21.99 15.29
C SER A 149 10.70 -20.88 14.33
N SER A 150 11.96 -20.47 14.42
CA SER A 150 12.58 -19.50 13.52
C SER A 150 14.09 -19.78 13.44
N GLY A 151 14.76 -19.14 12.48
CA GLY A 151 16.19 -18.87 12.55
C GLY A 151 16.51 -17.75 13.57
N PRO A 152 17.78 -17.36 13.70
CA PRO A 152 18.20 -16.21 14.52
C PRO A 152 17.48 -14.93 14.08
N ILE A 153 16.85 -14.25 15.03
CA ILE A 153 16.08 -13.02 14.76
C ILE A 153 17.04 -11.86 14.56
N GLN A 154 16.74 -10.96 13.62
CA GLN A 154 17.52 -9.75 13.38
C GLN A 154 16.69 -8.52 13.75
N ILE A 155 17.21 -7.67 14.62
CA ILE A 155 16.68 -6.33 14.89
C ILE A 155 17.33 -5.41 13.87
N LEU A 156 16.58 -4.99 12.87
CA LEU A 156 17.10 -4.21 11.74
C LEU A 156 17.33 -2.75 12.14
N ASP A 157 16.38 -2.18 12.86
CA ASP A 157 16.36 -0.80 13.34
C ASP A 157 15.48 -0.70 14.60
N ALA A 158 15.32 0.51 15.14
CA ALA A 158 14.55 0.78 16.36
C ALA A 158 13.08 0.32 16.34
N LYS A 159 12.46 0.02 15.19
CA LYS A 159 11.06 -0.45 15.09
C LYS A 159 10.88 -1.73 14.27
N THR A 160 11.91 -2.22 13.59
CA THR A 160 11.78 -3.34 12.66
C THR A 160 12.49 -4.61 13.15
N ILE A 161 11.75 -5.72 13.15
CA ILE A 161 12.27 -7.07 13.45
C ILE A 161 12.13 -7.97 12.21
N LEU A 162 13.21 -8.66 11.82
CA LEU A 162 13.23 -9.66 10.77
C LEU A 162 13.35 -11.07 11.38
N ILE A 163 12.46 -11.96 10.99
CA ILE A 163 12.39 -13.33 11.50
C ILE A 163 12.57 -14.29 10.32
N PRO A 164 13.78 -14.82 10.10
CA PRO A 164 14.03 -15.82 9.06
C PRO A 164 13.46 -17.19 9.45
N ASP A 165 13.17 -18.01 8.45
CA ASP A 165 12.74 -19.41 8.57
C ASP A 165 11.57 -19.64 9.56
N PHE A 166 10.68 -18.66 9.68
CA PHE A 166 9.54 -18.71 10.59
C PHE A 166 8.57 -19.83 10.18
N THR A 167 8.18 -20.62 11.16
CA THR A 167 7.22 -21.71 11.01
C THR A 167 6.21 -21.67 12.14
N TYR A 168 4.93 -21.86 11.82
CA TYR A 168 3.83 -21.97 12.77
C TYR A 168 2.69 -22.77 12.12
N ASN A 169 2.14 -23.75 12.83
CA ASN A 169 1.18 -24.70 12.24
C ASN A 169 -0.26 -24.17 12.12
N GLY A 170 -0.56 -22.96 12.56
CA GLY A 170 -1.88 -22.34 12.42
C GLY A 170 -2.98 -22.91 13.34
N ALA A 171 -2.64 -23.73 14.34
CA ALA A 171 -3.66 -24.45 15.14
C ALA A 171 -4.24 -23.64 16.32
N GLY A 172 -3.61 -22.53 16.72
CA GLY A 172 -4.13 -21.62 17.75
C GLY A 172 -5.21 -20.69 17.19
N LYS A 173 -6.21 -20.37 18.02
CA LYS A 173 -7.41 -19.61 17.60
C LYS A 173 -7.23 -18.10 17.72
N ASN A 174 -6.49 -17.65 18.72
CA ASN A 174 -6.29 -16.25 19.07
C ASN A 174 -4.80 -15.99 19.28
N THR A 175 -4.01 -16.46 18.32
CA THR A 175 -2.55 -16.37 18.33
C THR A 175 -2.09 -15.17 17.52
N TYR A 176 -1.22 -14.35 18.11
CA TYR A 176 -0.73 -13.10 17.53
C TYR A 176 0.79 -12.98 17.70
N PHE A 177 1.40 -12.11 16.91
CA PHE A 177 2.69 -11.53 17.29
C PHE A 177 2.47 -10.58 18.46
N TRP A 178 3.27 -10.74 19.50
CA TRP A 178 3.02 -10.14 20.80
C TRP A 178 4.33 -9.71 21.43
N VAL A 179 4.36 -8.49 21.96
CA VAL A 179 5.55 -7.93 22.61
C VAL A 179 5.19 -7.34 23.96
N GLY A 180 6.15 -7.18 24.85
CA GLY A 180 5.90 -6.50 26.10
C GLY A 180 7.10 -6.42 27.01
N VAL A 181 6.83 -5.95 28.22
CA VAL A 181 7.82 -5.69 29.27
C VAL A 181 7.75 -6.81 30.32
N GLY A 182 8.84 -7.03 31.02
CA GLY A 182 9.02 -8.01 32.06
C GLY A 182 9.85 -9.23 31.63
N PRO A 183 10.16 -10.14 32.56
CA PRO A 183 11.08 -11.24 32.30
C PRO A 183 10.49 -12.36 31.41
N GLN A 184 9.17 -12.39 31.21
CA GLN A 184 8.48 -13.44 30.45
C GLN A 184 7.21 -12.93 29.76
N PRO A 185 6.81 -13.52 28.62
CA PRO A 185 5.57 -13.20 27.93
C PRO A 185 4.31 -13.34 28.78
N SER A 186 3.42 -12.34 28.68
CA SER A 186 2.17 -12.29 29.44
C SER A 186 1.03 -11.64 28.66
N THR A 187 -0.18 -11.71 29.23
CA THR A 187 -1.39 -11.09 28.66
C THR A 187 -1.38 -9.57 28.64
N LYS A 188 -0.42 -8.92 29.32
CA LYS A 188 -0.30 -7.45 29.39
C LYS A 188 0.55 -6.84 28.27
N GLY A 189 0.95 -7.64 27.28
CA GLY A 189 1.70 -7.15 26.13
C GLY A 189 0.85 -6.38 25.12
N TYR A 190 1.47 -6.05 24.00
CA TYR A 190 0.92 -5.31 22.87
C TYR A 190 0.88 -6.21 21.64
N LYS A 191 -0.19 -6.06 20.85
CA LYS A 191 -0.34 -6.78 19.58
C LYS A 191 0.53 -6.12 18.52
N VAL A 192 1.35 -6.91 17.83
CA VAL A 192 2.12 -6.45 16.66
C VAL A 192 1.36 -6.89 15.40
N PRO A 193 1.12 -5.97 14.43
CA PRO A 193 0.59 -6.35 13.13
C PRO A 193 1.47 -7.41 12.44
N ASP A 194 0.87 -8.27 11.61
CA ASP A 194 1.63 -9.17 10.75
C ASP A 194 2.38 -8.41 9.63
N GLU A 195 3.12 -9.14 8.80
CA GLU A 195 3.93 -8.57 7.71
C GLU A 195 3.10 -7.76 6.69
N TYR A 196 1.80 -8.04 6.57
CA TYR A 196 0.89 -7.28 5.70
C TYR A 196 0.18 -6.16 6.45
N GLY A 197 0.22 -6.17 7.78
CA GLY A 197 -0.36 -5.14 8.66
C GLY A 197 -1.67 -5.54 9.33
N TYR A 198 -2.06 -6.81 9.27
CA TYR A 198 -3.28 -7.29 9.90
C TYR A 198 -3.06 -7.54 11.40
N LEU A 199 -4.12 -7.30 12.17
CA LEU A 199 -4.18 -7.53 13.62
C LEU A 199 -5.00 -8.79 13.97
N GLU A 200 -5.17 -9.66 12.98
CA GLU A 200 -5.96 -10.88 13.00
C GLU A 200 -5.14 -12.06 13.54
N PRO A 201 -5.80 -13.17 13.94
CA PRO A 201 -5.08 -14.39 14.31
C PRO A 201 -4.14 -14.83 13.18
N LEU A 202 -2.93 -15.23 13.57
CA LEU A 202 -1.87 -15.62 12.65
C LEU A 202 -2.29 -16.78 11.75
N ARG A 203 -1.97 -16.66 10.45
CA ARG A 203 -2.10 -17.75 9.48
C ARG A 203 -1.07 -18.85 9.74
N LEU A 204 -1.16 -19.94 8.96
CA LEU A 204 -0.08 -20.91 8.88
C LEU A 204 1.14 -20.28 8.18
N TYR A 205 2.33 -20.53 8.75
CA TYR A 205 3.61 -20.13 8.19
C TYR A 205 4.49 -21.36 7.97
N SER A 206 5.13 -21.45 6.80
CA SER A 206 5.94 -22.60 6.41
C SER A 206 7.32 -22.18 5.91
N THR A 207 8.27 -22.00 6.84
CA THR A 207 9.67 -21.61 6.54
C THR A 207 9.72 -20.32 5.72
N GLU A 208 9.10 -19.28 6.26
CA GLU A 208 8.97 -17.97 5.62
C GLU A 208 9.86 -16.95 6.33
N THR A 209 10.39 -15.99 5.58
CA THR A 209 11.08 -14.84 6.19
C THR A 209 10.10 -13.70 6.32
N ILE A 210 9.78 -13.29 7.54
CA ILE A 210 8.81 -12.23 7.81
C ILE A 210 9.51 -11.01 8.40
N ARG A 211 9.05 -9.82 7.98
CA ARG A 211 9.49 -8.53 8.51
C ARG A 211 8.33 -7.90 9.24
N LEU A 212 8.51 -7.64 10.53
CA LEU A 212 7.51 -7.06 11.41
C LEU A 212 7.93 -5.66 11.83
N GLU A 213 6.95 -4.78 11.94
CA GLU A 213 7.10 -3.41 12.39
C GLU A 213 6.32 -3.22 13.70
N LEU A 214 6.98 -2.67 14.71
CA LEU A 214 6.34 -2.39 16.00
C LEU A 214 5.27 -1.29 15.84
N PRO A 215 4.09 -1.46 16.46
CA PRO A 215 2.94 -0.58 16.25
C PRO A 215 3.11 0.79 16.90
N GLY A 216 2.57 1.82 16.25
CA GLY A 216 2.49 3.17 16.81
C GLY A 216 3.87 3.72 17.20
N ASP A 217 3.97 4.29 18.40
CA ASP A 217 5.22 4.86 18.91
C ASP A 217 6.18 3.82 19.48
N LEU A 218 5.75 2.55 19.63
CA LEU A 218 6.53 1.51 20.29
C LEU A 218 7.85 1.23 19.55
N THR A 219 8.95 1.18 20.29
CA THR A 219 10.28 0.86 19.77
C THR A 219 10.83 -0.41 20.42
N ILE A 220 11.95 -0.90 19.89
CA ILE A 220 12.68 -2.03 20.44
C ILE A 220 13.16 -1.75 21.87
N PHE A 221 13.35 -0.47 22.22
CA PHE A 221 13.79 -0.03 23.55
C PHE A 221 12.68 -0.10 24.60
N ASP A 222 11.42 -0.23 24.17
CA ASP A 222 10.25 -0.28 25.03
C ASP A 222 9.80 -1.71 25.37
N ILE A 223 10.51 -2.72 24.88
CA ILE A 223 10.11 -4.14 24.99
C ILE A 223 11.26 -5.03 25.47
N ASP A 224 10.92 -6.00 26.32
CA ASP A 224 11.89 -6.96 26.88
C ASP A 224 11.82 -8.32 26.18
N TRP A 225 10.72 -8.59 25.46
CA TRP A 225 10.52 -9.85 24.75
C TRP A 225 9.59 -9.71 23.55
N PHE A 226 9.80 -10.61 22.59
CA PHE A 226 8.94 -10.86 21.44
C PHE A 226 8.43 -12.30 21.49
N SER A 227 7.15 -12.53 21.21
CA SER A 227 6.49 -13.83 21.35
C SER A 227 5.40 -14.08 20.32
N VAL A 228 5.25 -15.34 19.93
CA VAL A 228 4.02 -15.89 19.35
C VAL A 228 3.15 -16.34 20.52
N TYR A 229 2.05 -15.61 20.76
CA TYR A 229 1.26 -15.74 21.99
C TYR A 229 -0.22 -15.93 21.68
N ASP A 230 -0.85 -16.91 22.33
CA ASP A 230 -2.30 -17.09 22.29
C ASP A 230 -2.96 -16.39 23.49
N ILE A 231 -3.81 -15.42 23.20
CA ILE A 231 -4.45 -14.56 24.22
C ILE A 231 -5.58 -15.31 24.95
N GLU A 232 -6.28 -16.20 24.27
CA GLU A 232 -7.42 -16.93 24.84
C GLU A 232 -6.92 -17.99 25.82
N ASP A 233 -5.95 -18.79 25.40
CA ASP A 233 -5.34 -19.85 26.22
C ASP A 233 -4.25 -19.31 27.17
N LYS A 234 -3.89 -18.03 27.05
CA LYS A 234 -2.82 -17.35 27.81
C LYS A 234 -1.49 -18.07 27.71
N GLN A 235 -1.20 -18.61 26.53
CA GLN A 235 -0.08 -19.52 26.31
C GLN A 235 0.96 -18.91 25.36
N ASN A 236 2.23 -18.97 25.78
CA ASN A 236 3.37 -18.65 24.93
C ASN A 236 3.77 -19.87 24.09
N TYR A 237 3.65 -19.77 22.76
CA TYR A 237 4.04 -20.83 21.82
C TYR A 237 5.52 -20.78 21.44
N GLY A 238 6.11 -19.59 21.48
CA GLY A 238 7.54 -19.36 21.35
C GLY A 238 7.88 -17.90 21.59
N ALA A 239 9.05 -17.66 22.17
CA ALA A 239 9.52 -16.30 22.49
C ALA A 239 11.03 -16.18 22.46
N VAL A 240 11.50 -14.94 22.32
CA VAL A 240 12.88 -14.49 22.45
C VAL A 240 12.92 -13.27 23.37
N LEU A 241 14.01 -13.11 24.11
CA LEU A 241 14.28 -11.91 24.90
C LEU A 241 14.99 -10.87 24.03
N ILE A 242 14.60 -9.61 24.19
CA ILE A 242 15.27 -8.47 23.56
C ILE A 242 16.39 -8.04 24.51
N PRO A 243 17.62 -7.83 24.01
CA PRO A 243 18.72 -7.31 24.83
C PRO A 243 18.39 -5.93 25.39
N ASP A 244 18.90 -5.62 26.58
CA ASP A 244 18.80 -4.27 27.14
C ASP A 244 19.57 -3.27 26.24
N SER A 245 18.90 -2.22 25.77
CA SER A 245 19.51 -1.12 24.99
C SER A 245 20.31 -1.57 23.75
N PRO A 246 19.68 -2.24 22.78
CA PRO A 246 20.38 -2.70 21.58
C PRO A 246 20.90 -1.50 20.76
N ASN A 247 22.20 -1.46 20.48
CA ASN A 247 22.83 -0.51 19.56
C ASN A 247 22.43 -0.78 18.09
N VAL A 248 21.22 -0.38 17.71
CA VAL A 248 20.64 -0.54 16.36
C VAL A 248 20.38 0.81 15.70
N PRO A 249 20.31 0.89 14.36
CA PRO A 249 20.03 2.13 13.65
C PRO A 249 18.68 2.74 14.05
N PRO A 250 18.53 4.07 13.93
CA PRO A 250 17.22 4.71 14.04
C PRO A 250 16.31 4.25 12.89
N SER A 251 15.01 4.28 13.14
CA SER A 251 14.02 3.84 12.16
C SER A 251 13.72 4.96 11.15
N LEU A 252 13.52 4.60 9.88
CA LEU A 252 13.03 5.54 8.85
C LEU A 252 11.51 5.71 8.90
N VAL A 253 10.85 4.97 9.78
CA VAL A 253 9.40 4.96 9.96
C VAL A 253 8.96 6.30 10.53
N LYS A 254 8.15 7.03 9.77
CA LYS A 254 7.57 8.31 10.21
C LYS A 254 6.24 8.07 10.90
N ILE A 255 6.15 8.49 12.15
CA ILE A 255 4.91 8.42 12.91
C ILE A 255 4.04 9.65 12.64
N SER A 256 2.82 9.41 12.19
CA SER A 256 1.78 10.41 12.07
C SER A 256 0.88 10.32 13.31
N SER A 257 0.99 11.30 14.20
CA SER A 257 0.19 11.38 15.42
C SER A 257 -1.27 11.72 15.08
N HIS A 258 -2.06 10.73 14.68
CA HIS A 258 -3.51 10.90 14.56
C HIS A 258 -4.16 10.80 15.93
N LYS A 259 -4.72 11.90 16.42
CA LYS A 259 -5.53 11.89 17.65
C LYS A 259 -6.99 11.66 17.29
N ASN A 260 -7.55 10.57 17.79
CA ASN A 260 -8.97 10.28 17.63
C ASN A 260 -9.80 11.34 18.37
N ALA A 261 -10.77 11.92 17.66
CA ALA A 261 -11.68 12.91 18.24
C ALA A 261 -12.80 12.27 19.08
N LEU A 262 -13.03 10.97 18.90
CA LEU A 262 -14.11 10.21 19.53
C LEU A 262 -13.57 9.30 20.65
N PRO A 263 -14.39 8.99 21.69
CA PRO A 263 -13.93 8.33 22.92
C PRO A 263 -13.65 6.83 22.76
N ASN A 264 -14.15 6.18 21.71
CA ASN A 264 -13.91 4.77 21.43
C ASN A 264 -13.17 4.61 20.13
N CYS A 265 -12.24 3.65 20.06
CA CYS A 265 -11.49 3.34 18.87
C CYS A 265 -11.15 1.85 18.75
N ILE A 266 -11.26 1.33 17.53
CA ILE A 266 -10.76 0.02 17.13
C ILE A 266 -9.76 0.11 15.98
N GLN A 267 -8.55 -0.44 16.19
CA GLN A 267 -7.59 -0.66 15.11
C GLN A 267 -7.99 -1.90 14.31
N LEU A 268 -8.29 -1.73 13.02
CA LEU A 268 -8.72 -2.81 12.13
C LEU A 268 -7.54 -3.38 11.33
N HIS A 269 -6.62 -2.50 10.93
CA HIS A 269 -5.40 -2.78 10.18
C HIS A 269 -4.35 -1.73 10.55
N LYS A 270 -3.05 -1.94 10.31
CA LYS A 270 -2.04 -0.89 10.55
C LYS A 270 -2.33 0.43 9.81
N ASN A 271 -3.08 0.35 8.70
CA ASN A 271 -3.50 1.49 7.87
C ASN A 271 -4.98 1.87 8.03
N LEU A 272 -5.73 1.27 8.94
CA LEU A 272 -7.15 1.57 9.13
C LEU A 272 -7.59 1.46 10.59
N GLN A 273 -8.22 2.52 11.07
CA GLN A 273 -8.92 2.53 12.35
C GLN A 273 -10.32 3.13 12.20
N ALA A 274 -11.23 2.67 13.06
CA ALA A 274 -12.56 3.22 13.19
C ALA A 274 -12.76 3.68 14.63
N SER A 275 -13.22 4.90 14.81
CA SER A 275 -13.59 5.44 16.11
C SER A 275 -15.06 5.82 16.15
N TRP A 276 -15.69 5.75 17.31
CA TRP A 276 -17.13 6.03 17.42
C TRP A 276 -17.55 6.61 18.76
N GLU A 277 -18.69 7.28 18.74
CA GLU A 277 -19.44 7.73 19.91
C GLU A 277 -20.92 7.41 19.71
N VAL A 278 -21.56 6.83 20.71
CA VAL A 278 -23.01 6.68 20.74
C VAL A 278 -23.60 7.77 21.63
N PHE A 279 -24.46 8.61 21.06
CA PHE A 279 -25.16 9.67 21.79
C PHE A 279 -26.64 9.71 21.42
N GLY A 280 -27.49 9.37 22.39
CA GLY A 280 -28.94 9.28 22.19
C GLY A 280 -29.30 8.20 21.15
N PRO A 281 -30.17 8.47 20.17
CA PRO A 281 -30.55 7.51 19.14
C PRO A 281 -29.57 7.44 17.96
N GLN A 282 -28.38 8.05 18.07
CA GLN A 282 -27.45 8.23 16.97
C GLN A 282 -26.05 7.73 17.32
N ILE A 283 -25.34 7.28 16.29
CA ILE A 283 -23.92 6.94 16.34
C ILE A 283 -23.15 7.86 15.41
N THR A 284 -22.06 8.43 15.93
CA THR A 284 -21.06 9.16 15.15
C THR A 284 -19.88 8.22 14.93
N ILE A 285 -19.43 8.08 13.69
CA ILE A 285 -18.31 7.23 13.31
C ILE A 285 -17.29 8.11 12.61
N GLN A 286 -16.01 7.95 12.98
CA GLN A 286 -14.89 8.51 12.25
C GLN A 286 -14.01 7.37 11.72
N LEU A 287 -13.82 7.35 10.41
CA LEU A 287 -12.89 6.47 9.75
C LEU A 287 -11.61 7.25 9.48
N ALA A 288 -10.48 6.72 9.96
CA ALA A 288 -9.17 7.23 9.63
C ALA A 288 -8.38 6.10 8.96
N GLY A 289 -7.92 6.33 7.74
CA GLY A 289 -7.16 5.33 7.01
C GLY A 289 -6.11 5.94 6.10
N ARG A 290 -4.94 5.33 6.08
CA ARG A 290 -3.86 5.67 5.16
C ARG A 290 -4.16 5.03 3.80
N VAL A 291 -4.60 5.86 2.86
CA VAL A 291 -5.11 5.46 1.55
C VAL A 291 -4.66 6.44 0.48
N GLU A 292 -4.52 5.98 -0.76
CA GLU A 292 -4.29 6.84 -1.92
C GLU A 292 -5.52 7.69 -2.28
N GLU A 293 -5.34 8.66 -3.17
CA GLU A 293 -6.43 9.56 -3.59
C GLU A 293 -7.56 8.82 -4.32
N ASP A 294 -7.23 7.72 -5.03
CA ASP A 294 -8.18 6.89 -5.74
C ASP A 294 -8.68 5.69 -4.91
N GLU A 295 -8.38 5.65 -3.61
CA GLU A 295 -8.77 4.55 -2.72
C GLU A 295 -9.94 4.94 -1.81
N TYR A 296 -10.83 3.96 -1.60
CA TYR A 296 -11.94 4.03 -0.67
C TYR A 296 -11.66 3.21 0.61
N ILE A 297 -12.34 3.59 1.68
CA ILE A 297 -12.48 2.82 2.91
C ILE A 297 -13.93 2.34 2.99
N ALA A 298 -14.14 1.03 3.18
CA ALA A 298 -15.44 0.49 3.53
C ALA A 298 -15.45 0.04 4.99
N PHE A 299 -16.54 0.34 5.70
CA PHE A 299 -16.73 -0.06 7.09
C PHE A 299 -18.21 -0.29 7.37
N GLY A 300 -18.53 -1.38 8.07
CA GLY A 300 -19.91 -1.63 8.47
C GLY A 300 -20.12 -2.96 9.19
N GLN A 301 -21.37 -3.39 9.22
CA GLN A 301 -21.79 -4.59 9.94
C GLN A 301 -21.78 -5.81 9.03
N SER A 302 -21.26 -6.92 9.54
CA SER A 302 -21.24 -8.20 8.83
C SER A 302 -22.65 -8.65 8.44
N GLY A 303 -22.76 -9.28 7.27
CA GLY A 303 -23.96 -9.96 6.84
C GLY A 303 -24.41 -11.07 7.79
N SER A 304 -23.50 -11.59 8.62
CA SER A 304 -23.78 -12.59 9.65
C SER A 304 -23.56 -12.03 11.06
N ASN A 305 -24.43 -12.44 11.98
CA ASN A 305 -24.30 -12.10 13.41
C ASN A 305 -23.26 -12.95 14.16
N HIS A 306 -22.57 -13.89 13.51
CA HIS A 306 -21.68 -14.85 14.18
C HIS A 306 -20.28 -14.96 13.57
N LYS A 307 -20.07 -14.40 12.38
CA LYS A 307 -18.81 -14.52 11.63
C LYS A 307 -18.65 -13.37 10.65
N LEU A 308 -17.44 -13.24 10.10
CA LEU A 308 -17.19 -12.35 8.98
C LEU A 308 -17.95 -12.85 7.75
N GLN A 309 -18.79 -11.97 7.18
CA GLN A 309 -19.53 -12.27 5.96
C GLN A 309 -19.81 -10.95 5.21
N MET A 310 -19.25 -10.82 4.01
CA MET A 310 -19.49 -9.65 3.15
C MET A 310 -20.90 -9.68 2.55
N LEU A 311 -21.38 -10.83 2.07
CA LEU A 311 -22.72 -10.97 1.50
C LEU A 311 -23.80 -10.67 2.55
N GLY A 312 -24.67 -9.71 2.27
CA GLY A 312 -25.72 -9.22 3.16
C GLY A 312 -25.24 -8.20 4.20
N ALA A 313 -24.01 -7.71 4.08
CA ALA A 313 -23.50 -6.62 4.91
C ALA A 313 -24.11 -5.28 4.51
N ASP A 314 -24.21 -4.40 5.52
CA ASP A 314 -24.58 -2.99 5.42
C ASP A 314 -23.30 -2.20 5.74
N VAL A 315 -22.81 -1.43 4.77
CA VAL A 315 -21.51 -0.77 4.83
C VAL A 315 -21.58 0.68 4.35
N THR A 316 -20.86 1.54 5.04
CA THR A 316 -20.50 2.86 4.52
C THR A 316 -19.25 2.73 3.65
N VAL A 317 -19.29 3.29 2.45
CA VAL A 317 -18.11 3.49 1.59
C VAL A 317 -17.72 4.96 1.64
N ALA A 318 -16.51 5.22 2.13
CA ALA A 318 -15.99 6.56 2.37
C ALA A 318 -14.71 6.83 1.58
N TYR A 319 -14.60 8.02 0.99
CA TYR A 319 -13.45 8.49 0.23
C TYR A 319 -13.40 10.02 0.16
N ILE A 320 -12.29 10.58 -0.29
CA ILE A 320 -12.13 12.02 -0.52
C ILE A 320 -11.83 12.24 -2.00
N ASP A 321 -12.62 13.08 -2.67
CA ASP A 321 -12.39 13.55 -4.03
C ASP A 321 -12.09 15.05 -4.01
N GLY A 322 -10.83 15.40 -4.27
CA GLY A 322 -10.29 16.74 -4.08
C GLY A 322 -10.42 17.20 -2.63
N TYR A 323 -11.36 18.10 -2.36
CA TYR A 323 -11.64 18.64 -1.01
C TYR A 323 -12.96 18.12 -0.42
N ARG A 324 -13.68 17.26 -1.15
CA ARG A 324 -15.00 16.76 -0.73
C ARG A 324 -14.87 15.35 -0.19
N GLY A 325 -15.23 15.17 1.08
CA GLY A 325 -15.42 13.84 1.64
C GLY A 325 -16.80 13.27 1.33
N TYR A 326 -16.83 11.98 1.13
CA TYR A 326 -18.02 11.17 0.91
C TYR A 326 -18.06 10.06 1.96
N ALA A 327 -19.24 9.78 2.47
CA ALA A 327 -19.55 8.64 3.34
C ALA A 327 -20.94 8.17 2.93
N ILE A 328 -20.99 7.22 2.01
CA ILE A 328 -22.21 6.82 1.29
C ILE A 328 -22.62 5.44 1.75
N ASP A 329 -23.92 5.23 1.99
CA ASP A 329 -24.46 3.93 2.38
C ASP A 329 -24.61 2.94 1.20
N TYR A 330 -24.17 1.71 1.46
CA TYR A 330 -24.17 0.61 0.50
C TYR A 330 -24.68 -0.69 1.13
N ASN A 331 -25.60 -1.33 0.40
CA ASN A 331 -26.07 -2.68 0.67
C ASN A 331 -25.42 -3.71 -0.27
N ILE A 332 -24.88 -4.77 0.33
CA ILE A 332 -24.18 -5.83 -0.40
C ILE A 332 -25.10 -7.03 -0.63
N THR A 333 -25.62 -7.15 -1.84
CA THR A 333 -26.53 -8.25 -2.25
C THR A 333 -25.85 -9.35 -3.07
N ALA A 334 -24.63 -9.11 -3.56
CA ALA A 334 -23.77 -10.10 -4.22
C ALA A 334 -22.28 -9.69 -4.10
N ASN A 335 -21.37 -10.65 -4.26
CA ASN A 335 -19.91 -10.42 -4.19
C ASN A 335 -19.34 -9.92 -5.54
N SER A 336 -19.98 -8.90 -6.10
CA SER A 336 -19.57 -8.23 -7.33
C SER A 336 -19.79 -6.73 -7.18
N PRO A 337 -19.11 -5.87 -7.97
CA PRO A 337 -19.54 -4.48 -8.12
C PRO A 337 -21.02 -4.41 -8.51
N CYS A 338 -21.65 -3.28 -8.23
CA CYS A 338 -23.09 -3.11 -8.50
C CYS A 338 -23.38 -3.27 -10.00
N VAL A 339 -24.22 -4.23 -10.39
CA VAL A 339 -24.61 -4.50 -11.78
C VAL A 339 -26.12 -4.64 -11.91
N LYS A 340 -26.66 -4.56 -13.14
CA LYS A 340 -28.08 -4.80 -13.40
C LYS A 340 -28.32 -6.27 -13.74
N VAL A 341 -29.01 -6.98 -12.86
CA VAL A 341 -29.47 -8.34 -13.10
C VAL A 341 -30.95 -8.29 -13.45
N LEU A 342 -31.26 -8.47 -14.74
CA LEU A 342 -32.64 -8.47 -15.27
C LEU A 342 -33.45 -7.23 -14.86
N GLY A 343 -32.80 -6.06 -14.87
CA GLY A 343 -33.43 -4.78 -14.53
C GLY A 343 -33.41 -4.41 -13.04
N GLN A 344 -32.88 -5.26 -12.17
CA GLN A 344 -32.68 -4.97 -10.75
C GLN A 344 -31.19 -4.81 -10.44
N TYR A 345 -30.84 -3.83 -9.60
CA TYR A 345 -29.46 -3.68 -9.15
C TYR A 345 -29.10 -4.77 -8.12
N LYS A 346 -27.94 -5.39 -8.32
CA LYS A 346 -27.36 -6.40 -7.41
C LYS A 346 -25.84 -6.21 -7.32
N GLY A 347 -25.23 -6.66 -6.23
CA GLY A 347 -23.80 -6.46 -5.95
C GLY A 347 -23.60 -5.53 -4.76
N VAL A 348 -22.47 -4.84 -4.74
CA VAL A 348 -22.14 -3.76 -3.79
C VAL A 348 -22.73 -2.46 -4.32
N CYS A 349 -24.00 -2.18 -3.99
CA CYS A 349 -24.77 -1.07 -4.55
C CYS A 349 -25.08 -0.01 -3.50
N LYS A 350 -25.10 1.26 -3.92
CA LYS A 350 -25.67 2.36 -3.12
C LYS A 350 -27.12 2.05 -2.79
N ASP A 351 -27.57 2.40 -1.58
CA ASP A 351 -28.94 2.06 -1.14
C ASP A 351 -30.03 2.68 -2.00
N SER A 352 -29.81 3.91 -2.46
CA SER A 352 -30.66 4.60 -3.43
C SER A 352 -30.91 3.82 -4.74
N LEU A 353 -30.04 2.88 -5.13
CA LEU A 353 -30.21 2.05 -6.33
C LEU A 353 -31.01 0.77 -6.06
N VAL A 354 -31.07 0.31 -4.81
CA VAL A 354 -31.77 -0.92 -4.41
C VAL A 354 -33.10 -0.65 -3.69
N GLY A 355 -33.57 0.59 -3.73
CA GLY A 355 -34.86 1.02 -3.16
C GLY A 355 -34.77 1.48 -1.70
N GLY A 356 -33.54 1.65 -1.20
CA GLY A 356 -33.21 2.16 0.12
C GLY A 356 -32.91 3.67 0.15
N MET A 357 -32.45 4.15 1.30
CA MET A 357 -32.04 5.54 1.54
C MET A 357 -30.59 5.62 1.99
N ASP A 358 -29.92 6.73 1.71
CA ASP A 358 -28.59 6.98 2.27
C ASP A 358 -28.75 7.51 3.70
N ASP A 359 -28.51 6.67 4.70
CA ASP A 359 -28.67 7.04 6.11
C ASP A 359 -27.45 7.74 6.73
N ASN A 360 -26.37 7.84 5.96
CA ASN A 360 -25.14 8.48 6.39
C ASN A 360 -25.18 9.99 6.19
N GLN A 361 -25.11 10.74 7.29
CA GLN A 361 -24.91 12.18 7.27
C GLN A 361 -23.42 12.50 7.42
N HIS A 362 -22.75 12.83 6.32
CA HIS A 362 -21.36 13.32 6.37
C HIS A 362 -21.26 14.57 7.26
N HIS A 363 -20.23 14.61 8.10
CA HIS A 363 -19.96 15.71 9.03
C HIS A 363 -18.69 16.48 8.66
N THR A 364 -17.53 15.82 8.68
CA THR A 364 -16.22 16.45 8.38
C THR A 364 -15.34 15.51 7.59
N SER A 365 -14.46 16.07 6.76
CA SER A 365 -13.41 15.32 6.07
C SER A 365 -12.12 16.14 5.98
N SER A 366 -10.98 15.49 6.19
CA SER A 366 -9.66 16.04 5.92
C SER A 366 -8.70 14.97 5.41
N ARG A 367 -7.65 15.39 4.70
CA ARG A 367 -6.54 14.54 4.29
C ARG A 367 -5.25 15.13 4.82
N GLU A 368 -4.58 14.41 5.71
CA GLU A 368 -3.36 14.85 6.41
C GLU A 368 -2.33 13.73 6.33
N ASP A 369 -1.12 14.02 5.84
CA ASP A 369 -0.02 13.04 5.68
C ASP A 369 -0.41 11.72 4.98
N GLY A 370 -1.31 11.80 4.00
CA GLY A 370 -1.81 10.63 3.26
C GLY A 370 -2.85 9.78 4.01
N ILE A 371 -3.41 10.31 5.10
CA ILE A 371 -4.50 9.71 5.87
C ILE A 371 -5.78 10.47 5.56
N ASN A 372 -6.79 9.75 5.06
CA ASN A 372 -8.15 10.29 4.96
C ASN A 372 -8.84 10.13 6.31
N ILE A 373 -9.36 11.23 6.84
CA ILE A 373 -10.13 11.29 8.09
C ILE A 373 -11.54 11.74 7.73
N ILE A 374 -12.52 10.86 7.87
CA ILE A 374 -13.91 11.11 7.47
C ILE A 374 -14.83 10.79 8.64
N THR A 375 -15.58 11.79 9.11
CA THR A 375 -16.56 11.65 10.18
C THR A 375 -17.97 11.77 9.59
N PHE A 376 -18.85 10.85 9.96
CA PHE A 376 -20.25 10.85 9.58
C PHE A 376 -21.11 10.36 10.75
N ARG A 377 -22.42 10.60 10.65
CA ARG A 377 -23.40 10.25 11.67
C ARG A 377 -24.59 9.54 11.05
N ARG A 378 -25.13 8.53 11.72
CA ARG A 378 -26.42 7.91 11.37
C ARG A 378 -27.24 7.57 12.61
N ASN A 379 -28.52 7.27 12.41
CA ASN A 379 -29.37 6.74 13.48
C ASN A 379 -28.96 5.30 13.80
N LEU A 380 -29.04 4.90 15.07
CA LEU A 380 -28.76 3.50 15.48
C LEU A 380 -29.69 2.51 14.79
N LYS A 381 -30.94 2.94 14.56
CA LYS A 381 -31.95 2.20 13.83
C LYS A 381 -32.45 3.07 12.68
N SER A 382 -32.23 2.60 11.45
CA SER A 382 -32.74 3.22 10.24
C SER A 382 -34.22 2.88 9.99
N ALA A 383 -34.88 3.69 9.17
CA ALA A 383 -36.19 3.41 8.59
C ALA A 383 -36.09 2.51 7.34
N ASP A 384 -34.88 2.36 6.77
CA ASP A 384 -34.59 1.46 5.67
C ASP A 384 -34.64 0.00 6.14
N PRO A 385 -35.49 -0.86 5.55
CA PRO A 385 -35.53 -2.29 5.90
C PRO A 385 -34.28 -3.08 5.45
N GLY A 386 -33.46 -2.52 4.56
CA GLY A 386 -32.18 -3.08 4.13
C GLY A 386 -31.06 -2.94 5.16
N ASP A 387 -31.22 -2.02 6.10
CA ASP A 387 -30.19 -1.64 7.07
C ASP A 387 -30.12 -2.56 8.28
N LYS A 388 -28.91 -2.62 8.85
CA LYS A 388 -28.65 -3.29 10.12
C LYS A 388 -28.68 -2.28 11.25
N GLU A 389 -29.39 -2.63 12.32
CA GLU A 389 -29.41 -1.85 13.56
C GLU A 389 -28.05 -1.89 14.26
N TYR A 390 -27.48 -0.74 14.58
CA TYR A 390 -26.30 -0.60 15.43
C TYR A 390 -26.69 -0.79 16.90
N ARG A 391 -26.59 -2.02 17.39
CA ARG A 391 -26.95 -2.36 18.77
C ARG A 391 -25.86 -1.90 19.73
N THR A 392 -26.27 -1.19 20.79
CA THR A 392 -25.38 -0.78 21.88
C THR A 392 -25.02 -1.94 22.80
N GLU A 393 -25.91 -2.94 22.90
CA GLU A 393 -25.70 -4.15 23.68
C GLU A 393 -25.36 -5.35 22.80
N GLY A 394 -24.41 -6.15 23.27
CA GLY A 394 -23.98 -7.37 22.61
C GLY A 394 -22.87 -7.15 21.57
N LYS A 395 -22.36 -8.27 21.06
CA LYS A 395 -21.25 -8.31 20.12
C LYS A 395 -21.74 -8.05 18.71
N THR A 396 -21.12 -7.10 18.03
CA THR A 396 -21.31 -6.84 16.60
C THR A 396 -20.06 -7.26 15.83
N HIS A 397 -20.28 -8.06 14.80
CA HIS A 397 -19.23 -8.49 13.87
C HIS A 397 -19.08 -7.44 12.77
N LEU A 398 -17.87 -6.93 12.58
CA LEU A 398 -17.57 -5.91 11.59
C LEU A 398 -17.05 -6.52 10.29
N VAL A 399 -17.34 -5.82 9.20
CA VAL A 399 -16.67 -5.94 7.89
C VAL A 399 -16.00 -4.62 7.58
N TRP A 400 -14.85 -4.67 6.94
CA TRP A 400 -14.12 -3.49 6.50
C TRP A 400 -13.24 -3.83 5.29
N ALA A 401 -12.88 -2.83 4.50
CA ALA A 401 -11.94 -2.99 3.40
C ALA A 401 -11.30 -1.67 3.00
N ILE A 402 -10.14 -1.75 2.34
CA ILE A 402 -9.55 -0.67 1.54
C ILE A 402 -9.38 -1.19 0.12
N GLY A 403 -9.77 -0.40 -0.87
CA GLY A 403 -9.65 -0.74 -2.27
C GLY A 403 -9.68 0.47 -3.17
N LYS A 404 -9.48 0.29 -4.47
CA LYS A 404 -9.53 1.37 -5.45
C LYS A 404 -10.95 1.63 -5.95
N LEU A 405 -11.24 2.89 -6.20
CA LEU A 405 -12.45 3.34 -6.89
C LEU A 405 -12.28 3.16 -8.39
N ASP A 406 -13.36 2.76 -9.07
CA ASP A 406 -13.40 2.71 -10.53
C ASP A 406 -13.62 4.09 -11.16
N ALA A 407 -13.69 4.14 -12.49
CA ALA A 407 -13.90 5.38 -13.24
C ALA A 407 -15.24 6.08 -12.94
N ASN A 408 -16.18 5.40 -12.26
CA ASN A 408 -17.48 5.96 -11.83
C ASN A 408 -17.50 6.31 -10.33
N GLN A 409 -16.36 6.28 -9.65
CA GLN A 409 -16.26 6.44 -8.19
C GLN A 409 -17.08 5.38 -7.43
N GLU A 410 -17.11 4.15 -7.94
CA GLU A 410 -17.70 2.99 -7.28
C GLU A 410 -16.61 2.03 -6.77
N PRO A 411 -16.84 1.32 -5.66
CA PRO A 411 -15.86 0.41 -5.09
C PRO A 411 -15.62 -0.78 -6.03
N SER A 412 -14.35 -1.00 -6.38
CA SER A 412 -13.89 -2.21 -7.06
C SER A 412 -13.52 -3.32 -6.07
N PHE A 413 -12.84 -4.38 -6.51
CA PHE A 413 -12.34 -5.38 -5.59
C PHE A 413 -11.27 -4.78 -4.67
N HIS A 414 -11.39 -5.07 -3.37
CA HIS A 414 -10.51 -4.51 -2.34
C HIS A 414 -9.11 -5.11 -2.35
N ASP A 415 -8.13 -4.29 -1.99
CA ASP A 415 -6.72 -4.69 -1.83
C ASP A 415 -6.42 -5.15 -0.39
N ILE A 416 -7.08 -4.54 0.61
CA ILE A 416 -6.90 -4.88 2.02
C ILE A 416 -8.28 -5.21 2.61
N TYR A 417 -8.41 -6.41 3.15
CA TYR A 417 -9.66 -6.90 3.75
C TYR A 417 -9.38 -8.01 4.76
N PRO A 418 -10.26 -8.20 5.77
CA PRO A 418 -10.05 -9.19 6.82
C PRO A 418 -10.41 -10.61 6.39
N ARG A 419 -9.92 -11.60 7.14
CA ARG A 419 -10.35 -13.01 7.08
C ARG A 419 -11.21 -13.45 8.27
N SER A 420 -11.05 -12.75 9.37
CA SER A 420 -11.68 -12.94 10.66
C SER A 420 -12.38 -11.64 11.04
N SER A 421 -13.48 -11.76 11.77
CA SER A 421 -14.26 -10.58 12.10
C SER A 421 -13.63 -9.83 13.27
N ALA A 422 -13.39 -8.53 13.08
CA ALA A 422 -13.23 -7.62 14.21
C ALA A 422 -14.58 -7.52 14.94
N VAL A 423 -14.56 -7.62 16.26
CA VAL A 423 -15.78 -7.62 17.07
C VAL A 423 -15.77 -6.41 17.99
N VAL A 424 -16.89 -5.70 18.04
CA VAL A 424 -17.10 -4.54 18.93
C VAL A 424 -18.39 -4.69 19.72
N GLU A 425 -18.43 -4.07 20.89
CA GLU A 425 -19.67 -3.82 21.64
C GLU A 425 -19.85 -2.30 21.71
N PHE A 426 -20.68 -1.71 20.86
CA PHE A 426 -20.72 -0.25 20.65
C PHE A 426 -21.02 0.56 21.91
N GLY A 427 -21.75 -0.01 22.88
CA GLY A 427 -22.05 0.62 24.17
C GLY A 427 -20.97 0.49 25.24
N LYS A 428 -19.86 -0.22 24.98
CA LYS A 428 -18.73 -0.34 25.91
C LYS A 428 -17.57 0.53 25.47
N THR A 429 -16.84 1.05 26.46
CA THR A 429 -15.62 1.81 26.19
C THR A 429 -14.51 0.89 25.69
N GLN A 430 -13.93 1.24 24.56
CA GLN A 430 -12.83 0.49 23.95
C GLN A 430 -11.87 1.47 23.29
N ASP A 431 -10.59 1.39 23.61
CA ASP A 431 -9.54 2.14 22.94
C ASP A 431 -8.32 1.22 22.77
N ASN A 432 -8.11 0.74 21.56
CA ASN A 432 -6.95 -0.11 21.21
C ASN A 432 -6.22 0.40 19.96
N CYS A 433 -6.43 1.67 19.62
CA CYS A 433 -5.81 2.31 18.47
C CYS A 433 -4.40 2.80 18.78
N PHE A 434 -3.58 2.87 17.74
CA PHE A 434 -2.22 3.37 17.84
C PHE A 434 -1.93 4.32 16.67
N PRO A 435 -0.96 5.24 16.81
CA PRO A 435 -0.58 6.17 15.75
C PRO A 435 -0.23 5.46 14.44
N PHE A 436 -0.53 6.10 13.31
CA PHE A 436 -0.15 5.57 12.00
C PHE A 436 1.35 5.68 11.79
N ALA A 437 1.93 4.64 11.21
CA ALA A 437 3.32 4.60 10.80
C ALA A 437 3.44 4.63 9.28
N THR A 438 4.49 5.28 8.78
CA THR A 438 4.75 5.47 7.35
C THR A 438 6.15 5.04 7.01
N ASN A 439 6.27 4.22 5.98
CA ASN A 439 7.55 3.77 5.47
C ASN A 439 7.55 4.02 3.96
N ASP A 440 8.73 4.04 3.37
CA ASP A 440 8.86 4.03 1.92
C ASP A 440 8.13 2.79 1.38
N LYS A 441 7.07 3.02 0.58
CA LYS A 441 6.27 1.93 0.01
C LYS A 441 7.16 1.08 -0.90
N GLU A 442 7.23 -0.21 -0.60
CA GLU A 442 7.85 -1.16 -1.52
C GLU A 442 7.05 -1.22 -2.82
N ILE A 443 7.67 -0.82 -3.92
CA ILE A 443 7.03 -0.82 -5.23
C ILE A 443 7.01 -2.26 -5.73
N LEU A 444 5.82 -2.87 -5.70
CA LEU A 444 5.61 -4.20 -6.26
C LEU A 444 5.64 -4.13 -7.78
N GLU A 445 6.63 -4.77 -8.39
CA GLU A 445 6.70 -4.89 -9.84
C GLU A 445 5.54 -5.75 -10.37
N PRO A 446 4.78 -5.24 -11.36
CA PRO A 446 3.77 -6.04 -12.04
C PRO A 446 4.35 -7.31 -12.65
N TRP A 447 3.54 -8.36 -12.75
CA TRP A 447 3.93 -9.55 -13.51
C TRP A 447 4.13 -9.21 -14.99
N ASP A 448 4.97 -10.01 -15.65
CA ASP A 448 5.24 -9.88 -17.07
C ASP A 448 3.94 -9.81 -17.88
N ARG A 449 3.85 -8.78 -18.74
CA ARG A 449 2.71 -8.57 -19.64
C ARG A 449 2.77 -9.57 -20.79
N PRO A 450 1.88 -10.58 -20.84
CA PRO A 450 1.95 -11.57 -21.90
C PRO A 450 1.52 -10.97 -23.23
N LYS A 451 2.20 -11.34 -24.32
CA LYS A 451 1.89 -10.90 -25.69
C LYS A 451 1.64 -12.10 -26.57
N ILE A 452 0.56 -12.07 -27.35
CA ILE A 452 0.25 -13.09 -28.36
C ILE A 452 0.47 -12.49 -29.75
N ILE A 453 1.65 -12.78 -30.31
CA ILE A 453 2.07 -12.35 -31.65
C ILE A 453 2.35 -13.60 -32.49
N ASP A 454 1.29 -14.16 -33.07
CA ASP A 454 1.38 -15.36 -33.91
C ASP A 454 0.64 -15.15 -35.23
N LYS A 455 1.40 -15.26 -36.34
CA LYS A 455 0.88 -15.06 -37.71
C LYS A 455 -0.12 -16.13 -38.12
N GLY A 456 -0.04 -17.34 -37.57
CA GLY A 456 -0.89 -18.48 -37.88
C GLY A 456 -2.07 -18.66 -36.92
N LEU A 457 -1.99 -18.12 -35.71
CA LEU A 457 -3.07 -18.24 -34.74
C LEU A 457 -4.31 -17.47 -35.19
N ARG A 458 -5.44 -18.17 -35.33
CA ARG A 458 -6.76 -17.60 -35.69
C ARG A 458 -7.85 -17.90 -34.67
N VAL A 459 -7.57 -18.77 -33.70
CA VAL A 459 -8.53 -19.19 -32.69
C VAL A 459 -7.97 -18.88 -31.31
N PHE A 460 -8.77 -18.18 -30.49
CA PHE A 460 -8.45 -17.87 -29.10
C PHE A 460 -9.49 -18.51 -28.18
N THR A 461 -9.09 -18.83 -26.96
CA THR A 461 -10.00 -19.30 -25.92
C THR A 461 -9.97 -18.32 -24.75
N ALA A 462 -11.13 -17.76 -24.41
CA ALA A 462 -11.34 -16.82 -23.32
C ALA A 462 -12.04 -17.51 -22.15
N THR A 463 -11.40 -17.52 -20.98
CA THR A 463 -11.93 -18.05 -19.71
C THR A 463 -11.83 -16.99 -18.61
N LEU A 464 -12.44 -17.24 -17.45
CA LEU A 464 -12.36 -16.33 -16.31
C LEU A 464 -11.40 -16.85 -15.24
N GLY A 465 -10.80 -15.94 -14.49
CA GLY A 465 -9.98 -16.25 -13.32
C GLY A 465 -9.75 -15.01 -12.46
N PRO A 466 -9.07 -15.15 -11.31
CA PRO A 466 -8.77 -14.03 -10.44
C PRO A 466 -7.86 -13.01 -11.14
N SER A 467 -8.01 -11.74 -10.78
CA SER A 467 -7.25 -10.64 -11.39
C SER A 467 -5.76 -10.61 -11.02
N GLY A 468 -5.33 -11.34 -9.99
CA GLY A 468 -3.93 -11.46 -9.59
C GLY A 468 -3.40 -10.31 -8.73
N GLY A 469 -4.26 -9.65 -7.94
CA GLY A 469 -3.87 -8.62 -6.98
C GLY A 469 -3.21 -7.40 -7.61
N LYS A 470 -2.28 -6.78 -6.86
CA LYS A 470 -1.55 -5.58 -7.25
C LYS A 470 -0.53 -5.87 -8.35
N ARG A 471 -0.04 -7.11 -8.47
CA ARG A 471 0.92 -7.49 -9.52
C ARG A 471 0.26 -7.94 -10.82
N GLY A 472 -1.00 -8.36 -10.77
CA GLY A 472 -1.79 -8.80 -11.91
C GLY A 472 -2.42 -7.65 -12.68
N TYR A 473 -3.75 -7.68 -12.85
CA TYR A 473 -4.51 -6.70 -13.63
C TYR A 473 -4.19 -5.26 -13.25
N GLN A 474 -4.19 -4.95 -11.95
CA GLN A 474 -3.98 -3.60 -11.43
C GLN A 474 -2.57 -3.09 -11.75
N GLY A 475 -1.53 -3.87 -11.49
CA GLY A 475 -0.16 -3.49 -11.82
C GLY A 475 0.11 -3.41 -13.33
N ILE A 476 -0.52 -4.28 -14.12
CA ILE A 476 -0.35 -4.31 -15.58
C ILE A 476 -1.01 -3.10 -16.24
N THR A 477 -2.21 -2.73 -15.79
CA THR A 477 -3.06 -1.75 -16.47
C THR A 477 -3.07 -0.38 -15.81
N GLY A 478 -2.74 -0.30 -14.53
CA GLY A 478 -2.96 0.87 -13.67
C GLY A 478 -4.42 1.07 -13.25
N MET A 479 -5.33 0.17 -13.63
CA MET A 479 -6.76 0.29 -13.38
C MET A 479 -7.25 -0.74 -12.35
N PRO A 480 -8.26 -0.42 -11.54
CA PRO A 480 -8.88 -1.37 -10.62
C PRO A 480 -9.60 -2.50 -11.36
N SER A 481 -9.80 -3.64 -10.69
CA SER A 481 -10.50 -4.81 -11.24
C SER A 481 -11.69 -5.21 -10.36
N PRO A 482 -12.75 -5.81 -10.92
CA PRO A 482 -13.88 -6.35 -10.15
C PRO A 482 -13.52 -7.65 -9.40
N GLY A 483 -12.24 -8.07 -9.42
CA GLY A 483 -11.72 -9.28 -8.77
C GLY A 483 -11.61 -10.48 -9.71
N LEU A 484 -12.24 -10.40 -10.89
CA LEU A 484 -12.10 -11.35 -11.99
C LEU A 484 -11.53 -10.66 -13.22
N SER A 485 -10.82 -11.41 -14.06
CA SER A 485 -10.29 -10.95 -15.33
C SER A 485 -10.36 -12.04 -16.40
N TRP A 486 -10.27 -11.62 -17.66
CA TRP A 486 -10.21 -12.49 -18.82
C TRP A 486 -8.83 -13.13 -18.94
N TYR A 487 -8.84 -14.44 -19.11
CA TYR A 487 -7.67 -15.25 -19.43
C TYR A 487 -7.80 -15.67 -20.88
N ILE A 488 -6.84 -15.29 -21.73
CA ILE A 488 -6.82 -15.66 -23.14
C ILE A 488 -5.73 -16.69 -23.36
N ASN A 489 -6.11 -17.87 -23.83
CA ASN A 489 -5.21 -19.04 -23.95
C ASN A 489 -4.46 -19.35 -22.63
N GLY A 490 -5.12 -19.14 -21.49
CA GLY A 490 -4.56 -19.36 -20.16
C GLY A 490 -3.61 -18.26 -19.65
N LEU A 491 -3.43 -17.16 -20.40
CA LEU A 491 -2.64 -16.00 -19.99
C LEU A 491 -3.57 -14.93 -19.39
N LEU A 492 -3.18 -14.32 -18.27
CA LEU A 492 -3.91 -13.19 -17.68
C LEU A 492 -3.80 -11.97 -18.59
N ILE A 493 -4.95 -11.49 -19.07
CA ILE A 493 -5.12 -10.28 -19.89
C ILE A 493 -3.99 -9.96 -20.91
N PRO A 494 -3.60 -10.89 -21.80
CA PRO A 494 -2.51 -10.64 -22.75
C PRO A 494 -2.86 -9.57 -23.77
N GLU A 495 -1.84 -8.88 -24.26
CA GLU A 495 -1.98 -8.08 -25.47
C GLU A 495 -2.00 -9.00 -26.70
N ILE A 496 -2.97 -8.80 -27.59
CA ILE A 496 -3.20 -9.67 -28.75
C ILE A 496 -2.93 -8.89 -30.04
N TRP A 497 -2.24 -9.48 -31.01
CA TRP A 497 -2.10 -8.87 -32.34
C TRP A 497 -3.01 -9.54 -33.36
N MET A 498 -3.86 -8.74 -34.00
CA MET A 498 -4.74 -9.18 -35.09
C MET A 498 -4.42 -8.40 -36.36
N ARG A 499 -4.46 -9.07 -37.50
CA ARG A 499 -4.20 -8.47 -38.81
C ARG A 499 -5.51 -8.09 -39.50
N ARG A 500 -5.56 -6.89 -40.08
CA ARG A 500 -6.71 -6.44 -40.88
C ARG A 500 -6.98 -7.39 -42.05
N GLY A 501 -8.26 -7.65 -42.32
CA GLY A 501 -8.74 -8.54 -43.38
C GLY A 501 -8.68 -10.04 -43.07
N PHE A 502 -8.18 -10.45 -41.91
CA PHE A 502 -8.23 -11.84 -41.45
C PHE A 502 -9.37 -12.05 -40.45
N THR A 503 -10.06 -13.17 -40.58
CA THR A 503 -11.09 -13.60 -39.63
C THR A 503 -10.47 -14.40 -38.48
N TYR A 504 -10.83 -14.01 -37.26
CA TYR A 504 -10.44 -14.67 -36.02
C TYR A 504 -11.68 -15.16 -35.29
N ALA A 505 -11.56 -16.27 -34.57
CA ALA A 505 -12.62 -16.84 -33.75
C ALA A 505 -12.20 -16.85 -32.27
N ILE A 506 -13.03 -16.30 -31.38
CA ILE A 506 -12.81 -16.33 -29.94
C ILE A 506 -13.86 -17.25 -29.33
N ARG A 507 -13.41 -18.37 -28.75
CA ARG A 507 -14.22 -19.30 -27.95
C ARG A 507 -14.37 -18.74 -26.55
N ILE A 508 -15.60 -18.46 -26.12
CA ILE A 508 -15.88 -17.70 -24.90
C ILE A 508 -16.55 -18.59 -23.86
N PHE A 509 -15.92 -18.62 -22.68
CA PHE A 509 -16.40 -19.34 -21.52
C PHE A 509 -16.67 -18.39 -20.34
N GLY A 510 -17.55 -17.41 -20.58
CA GLY A 510 -17.83 -16.30 -19.67
C GLY A 510 -19.03 -16.49 -18.72
N GLY A 511 -19.72 -17.63 -18.81
CA GLY A 511 -20.96 -17.90 -18.08
C GLY A 511 -22.22 -17.46 -18.82
N ASN A 512 -23.25 -18.31 -18.80
CA ASN A 512 -24.48 -18.16 -19.58
C ASN A 512 -25.74 -17.92 -18.73
N ASN A 513 -25.57 -17.69 -17.43
CA ASN A 513 -26.66 -17.44 -16.50
C ASN A 513 -26.85 -15.93 -16.27
N PRO A 514 -27.83 -15.26 -16.93
CA PRO A 514 -28.07 -13.82 -16.77
C PRO A 514 -28.62 -13.44 -15.39
N HIS A 515 -28.94 -14.40 -14.53
CA HIS A 515 -29.33 -14.15 -13.13
C HIS A 515 -28.11 -14.00 -12.19
N SER A 516 -26.90 -14.33 -12.66
CA SER A 516 -25.69 -14.21 -11.87
C SER A 516 -25.12 -12.80 -11.96
N ALA A 517 -25.07 -12.09 -10.84
CA ALA A 517 -24.41 -10.78 -10.77
C ALA A 517 -22.89 -10.91 -10.99
N GLU A 518 -22.28 -11.99 -10.48
CA GLU A 518 -20.82 -12.17 -10.48
C GLU A 518 -20.30 -12.87 -11.75
N LEU A 519 -21.04 -13.88 -12.24
CA LEU A 519 -20.52 -14.85 -13.21
C LEU A 519 -21.14 -14.75 -14.61
N TYR A 520 -21.88 -13.67 -14.90
CA TYR A 520 -22.39 -13.40 -16.24
C TYR A 520 -21.50 -12.40 -16.97
N ASN A 521 -20.56 -12.89 -17.77
CA ASN A 521 -19.57 -12.06 -18.45
C ASN A 521 -19.49 -12.31 -19.96
N PRO A 522 -20.44 -11.79 -20.76
CA PRO A 522 -20.31 -11.82 -22.21
C PRO A 522 -19.12 -10.98 -22.68
N LEU A 523 -18.35 -11.49 -23.65
CA LEU A 523 -17.17 -10.80 -24.18
C LEU A 523 -17.53 -9.85 -25.33
N ILE A 524 -17.05 -8.62 -25.28
CA ILE A 524 -17.23 -7.59 -26.32
C ILE A 524 -15.88 -7.03 -26.76
N ILE A 525 -15.86 -6.40 -27.95
CA ILE A 525 -14.71 -5.62 -28.41
C ILE A 525 -15.14 -4.18 -28.67
N THR A 526 -14.42 -3.22 -28.10
CA THR A 526 -14.73 -1.78 -28.13
C THR A 526 -13.48 -0.97 -28.46
N ASP A 527 -13.65 0.30 -28.83
CA ASP A 527 -12.55 1.28 -28.90
C ASP A 527 -12.24 1.95 -27.54
N GLU A 528 -12.98 1.56 -26.50
CA GLU A 528 -12.89 2.08 -25.14
C GLU A 528 -12.31 1.02 -24.18
N PRO A 529 -11.42 1.39 -23.22
CA PRO A 529 -10.62 0.43 -22.45
C PRO A 529 -11.30 -0.26 -21.27
N HIS A 530 -12.41 0.26 -20.76
CA HIS A 530 -13.00 -0.15 -19.49
C HIS A 530 -14.11 -1.19 -19.64
N GLY A 531 -14.90 -1.16 -20.73
CA GLY A 531 -16.05 -2.07 -20.89
C GLY A 531 -17.19 -1.78 -19.91
N GLY A 532 -17.89 -2.82 -19.45
CA GLY A 532 -19.02 -2.69 -18.51
C GLY A 532 -20.16 -1.83 -19.03
N LEU A 533 -20.54 -2.01 -20.30
CA LEU A 533 -21.48 -1.13 -21.01
C LEU A 533 -22.88 -1.11 -20.41
N GLU A 534 -23.29 -2.16 -19.69
CA GLU A 534 -24.60 -2.23 -19.03
C GLU A 534 -24.76 -1.19 -17.89
N ARG A 535 -23.65 -0.82 -17.25
CA ARG A 535 -23.59 0.16 -16.15
C ARG A 535 -23.70 1.60 -16.62
N ARG A 536 -23.30 1.86 -17.86
CA ARG A 536 -23.13 3.23 -18.37
C ARG A 536 -24.47 3.83 -18.76
N THR A 537 -24.56 5.15 -18.66
CA THR A 537 -25.71 5.91 -19.17
C THR A 537 -25.79 5.77 -20.70
N GLU A 538 -27.00 5.90 -21.26
CA GLU A 538 -27.16 5.86 -22.73
C GLU A 538 -26.31 6.93 -23.42
N GLU A 539 -26.16 8.10 -22.80
CA GLU A 539 -25.34 9.19 -23.32
C GLU A 539 -23.85 8.84 -23.34
N SER A 540 -23.33 8.23 -22.26
CA SER A 540 -21.94 7.74 -22.19
C SER A 540 -21.67 6.66 -23.24
N ASN A 541 -22.64 5.77 -23.47
CA ASN A 541 -22.52 4.70 -24.46
C ASN A 541 -22.58 5.18 -25.92
N ARG A 542 -23.18 6.34 -26.22
CA ARG A 542 -23.29 6.86 -27.61
C ARG A 542 -21.94 7.14 -28.26
N ASN A 543 -20.94 7.49 -27.46
CA ASN A 543 -19.61 7.83 -27.96
C ASN A 543 -18.66 6.63 -28.03
N ILE A 544 -19.12 5.45 -27.63
CA ILE A 544 -18.32 4.21 -27.63
C ILE A 544 -18.67 3.40 -28.87
N ARG A 545 -17.65 3.03 -29.64
CA ARG A 545 -17.85 2.16 -30.80
C ARG A 545 -17.72 0.71 -30.39
N ILE A 546 -18.85 0.02 -30.32
CA ILE A 546 -18.86 -1.44 -30.16
C ILE A 546 -18.55 -2.08 -31.51
N LEU A 547 -17.40 -2.76 -31.58
CA LEU A 547 -16.87 -3.35 -32.80
C LEU A 547 -17.30 -4.80 -33.00
N ALA A 548 -17.53 -5.53 -31.90
CA ALA A 548 -17.98 -6.92 -31.93
C ALA A 548 -18.64 -7.35 -30.60
N GLY A 549 -19.44 -8.42 -30.66
CA GLY A 549 -20.00 -9.10 -29.47
C GLY A 549 -21.39 -8.62 -29.03
N VAL A 550 -22.02 -7.73 -29.80
CA VAL A 550 -23.34 -7.16 -29.49
C VAL A 550 -24.21 -7.13 -30.74
N GLN A 551 -25.51 -7.35 -30.56
CA GLN A 551 -26.56 -7.06 -31.53
C GLN A 551 -27.47 -5.96 -31.01
N TYR A 552 -27.98 -5.12 -31.92
CA TYR A 552 -28.91 -4.06 -31.56
C TYR A 552 -30.34 -4.51 -31.79
N THR A 553 -31.20 -4.25 -30.81
CA THR A 553 -32.65 -4.42 -30.97
C THR A 553 -33.21 -3.39 -31.95
N LEU A 554 -34.46 -3.57 -32.40
CA LEU A 554 -35.18 -2.58 -33.22
C LEU A 554 -35.28 -1.19 -32.55
N ARG A 555 -35.16 -1.13 -31.23
CA ARG A 555 -35.16 0.12 -30.44
C ARG A 555 -33.76 0.70 -30.24
N GLY A 556 -32.74 0.15 -30.89
CA GLY A 556 -31.35 0.60 -30.78
C GLY A 556 -30.65 0.19 -29.49
N GLN A 557 -31.25 -0.67 -28.66
CA GLN A 557 -30.60 -1.14 -27.43
C GLN A 557 -29.59 -2.26 -27.73
N PRO A 558 -28.35 -2.17 -27.23
CA PRO A 558 -27.34 -3.22 -27.37
C PRO A 558 -27.71 -4.46 -26.52
N ARG A 559 -27.51 -5.65 -27.08
CA ARG A 559 -27.61 -6.94 -26.39
C ARG A 559 -26.39 -7.80 -26.70
N PRO A 560 -25.72 -8.37 -25.67
CA PRO A 560 -24.56 -9.22 -25.91
C PRO A 560 -24.96 -10.52 -26.63
N THR A 561 -24.13 -10.98 -27.57
CA THR A 561 -24.34 -12.22 -28.33
C THR A 561 -23.42 -13.35 -27.89
N THR A 562 -22.46 -13.04 -27.03
CA THR A 562 -21.31 -13.87 -26.68
C THR A 562 -21.50 -14.60 -25.35
N VAL A 563 -22.58 -15.36 -25.27
CA VAL A 563 -23.02 -16.01 -24.03
C VAL A 563 -22.75 -17.53 -24.10
N GLY A 564 -21.75 -18.01 -23.36
CA GLY A 564 -21.29 -19.41 -23.36
C GLY A 564 -21.13 -20.00 -21.95
N PRO A 565 -20.89 -21.31 -21.81
CA PRO A 565 -20.71 -21.99 -20.51
C PRO A 565 -19.58 -21.37 -19.68
N LEU A 566 -19.60 -21.51 -18.36
CA LEU A 566 -18.56 -20.95 -17.51
C LEU A 566 -17.33 -21.86 -17.43
N CYS A 567 -16.13 -21.32 -17.70
CA CYS A 567 -14.87 -21.90 -17.27
C CYS A 567 -14.18 -20.90 -16.34
N LEU A 568 -13.95 -21.29 -15.09
CA LEU A 568 -13.46 -20.40 -14.05
C LEU A 568 -12.28 -21.03 -13.30
N ALA A 569 -11.16 -20.32 -13.27
CA ALA A 569 -10.05 -20.59 -12.37
C ALA A 569 -10.37 -20.04 -10.96
N ARG A 570 -10.15 -20.85 -9.92
CA ARG A 570 -10.35 -20.47 -8.51
C ARG A 570 -9.18 -20.91 -7.65
N HIS A 571 -8.92 -20.16 -6.58
CA HIS A 571 -8.03 -20.59 -5.50
C HIS A 571 -8.56 -21.87 -4.86
N ASN A 572 -7.65 -22.76 -4.46
CA ASN A 572 -7.99 -24.00 -3.77
C ASN A 572 -7.44 -23.98 -2.33
N GLY A 573 -8.17 -23.34 -1.41
CA GLY A 573 -7.79 -23.25 0.01
C GLY A 573 -6.63 -22.29 0.32
N VAL A 574 -6.09 -21.58 -0.69
CA VAL A 574 -4.99 -20.62 -0.55
C VAL A 574 -5.52 -19.24 -0.15
N ASP A 575 -4.73 -18.48 0.60
CA ASP A 575 -5.04 -17.08 0.91
C ASP A 575 -4.82 -16.14 -0.27
N ARG A 576 -5.94 -15.54 -0.72
CA ARG A 576 -5.97 -14.55 -1.80
C ARG A 576 -5.16 -13.28 -1.47
N ARG A 577 -4.96 -12.97 -0.19
CA ARG A 577 -4.13 -11.84 0.24
C ARG A 577 -2.64 -12.08 -0.06
N LEU A 578 -2.26 -13.33 -0.32
CA LEU A 578 -0.90 -13.75 -0.66
C LEU A 578 -0.70 -13.83 -2.19
N ASP A 579 -1.67 -13.38 -2.99
CA ASP A 579 -1.57 -13.43 -4.45
C ASP A 579 -0.35 -12.64 -4.95
N ASP A 580 0.00 -11.54 -4.29
CA ASP A 580 1.13 -10.69 -4.66
C ASP A 580 2.51 -11.32 -4.35
N ASP A 581 2.56 -12.33 -3.47
CA ASP A 581 3.80 -13.03 -3.10
C ASP A 581 4.30 -13.95 -4.22
N PHE A 582 3.43 -14.30 -5.17
CA PHE A 582 3.84 -15.11 -6.29
C PHE A 582 4.81 -14.33 -7.18
N PRO A 583 6.03 -14.84 -7.44
CA PRO A 583 7.04 -14.08 -8.18
C PRO A 583 6.70 -13.93 -9.68
N THR A 584 5.81 -14.77 -10.21
CA THR A 584 5.39 -14.72 -11.62
C THR A 584 3.95 -15.20 -11.74
N PHE A 585 3.22 -14.66 -12.72
CA PHE A 585 1.89 -15.15 -13.09
C PHE A 585 1.86 -16.66 -13.35
N ARG A 586 2.91 -17.25 -13.94
CA ARG A 586 2.95 -18.69 -14.22
C ARG A 586 2.89 -19.54 -12.95
N LYS A 587 3.53 -19.11 -11.86
CA LYS A 587 3.46 -19.83 -10.58
C LYS A 587 2.08 -19.65 -9.94
N PHE A 588 1.55 -18.43 -9.98
CA PHE A 588 0.20 -18.12 -9.52
C PHE A 588 -0.87 -18.95 -10.26
N ASN A 589 -0.85 -18.97 -11.59
CA ASN A 589 -1.84 -19.72 -12.38
C ASN A 589 -1.81 -21.23 -12.11
N LYS A 590 -0.63 -21.78 -11.77
CA LYS A 590 -0.49 -23.20 -11.39
C LYS A 590 -1.11 -23.54 -10.03
N SER A 591 -1.28 -22.57 -9.13
CA SER A 591 -1.96 -22.81 -7.85
C SER A 591 -3.48 -22.76 -7.96
N LEU A 592 -4.02 -22.36 -9.11
CA LEU A 592 -5.46 -22.30 -9.35
C LEU A 592 -6.01 -23.63 -9.85
N THR A 593 -7.25 -23.92 -9.48
CA THR A 593 -8.04 -25.04 -10.01
C THR A 593 -9.06 -24.49 -11.00
N VAL A 594 -9.08 -25.02 -12.21
CA VAL A 594 -10.03 -24.62 -13.26
C VAL A 594 -11.21 -25.60 -13.29
N THR A 595 -12.42 -25.07 -13.25
CA THR A 595 -13.66 -25.84 -13.40
C THR A 595 -14.46 -25.29 -14.58
N CYS A 596 -14.93 -26.18 -15.45
CA CYS A 596 -15.73 -25.83 -16.63
C CYS A 596 -17.10 -26.51 -16.59
N GLU A 597 -18.15 -25.75 -16.87
CA GLU A 597 -19.50 -26.25 -17.06
C GLU A 597 -19.66 -26.89 -18.44
N PRO A 598 -20.49 -27.95 -18.57
CA PRO A 598 -20.83 -28.50 -19.88
C PRO A 598 -21.73 -27.52 -20.66
N GLY A 599 -21.57 -27.49 -21.99
CA GLY A 599 -22.43 -26.68 -22.86
C GLY A 599 -21.78 -26.36 -24.20
N GLU A 600 -22.57 -25.77 -25.10
CA GLU A 600 -22.06 -25.27 -26.38
C GLU A 600 -21.33 -23.95 -26.18
N VAL A 601 -20.09 -23.88 -26.67
CA VAL A 601 -19.25 -22.69 -26.55
C VAL A 601 -19.78 -21.55 -27.43
N ALA A 602 -19.80 -20.33 -26.88
CA ALA A 602 -20.05 -19.15 -27.70
C ALA A 602 -18.81 -18.82 -28.53
N ILE A 603 -18.99 -18.60 -29.83
CA ILE A 603 -17.91 -18.22 -30.74
C ILE A 603 -18.16 -16.80 -31.24
N LEU A 604 -17.24 -15.90 -30.94
CA LEU A 604 -17.20 -14.56 -31.53
C LEU A 604 -16.26 -14.55 -32.73
N GLU A 605 -16.83 -14.43 -33.93
CA GLU A 605 -16.05 -14.23 -35.15
C GLU A 605 -15.81 -12.74 -35.40
N VAL A 606 -14.56 -12.35 -35.59
CA VAL A 606 -14.17 -10.95 -35.83
C VAL A 606 -13.24 -10.85 -37.02
N THR A 607 -13.50 -9.87 -37.88
CA THR A 607 -12.64 -9.56 -39.03
C THR A 607 -12.30 -8.07 -38.98
N PRO A 608 -11.20 -7.68 -38.31
CA PRO A 608 -10.81 -6.28 -38.24
C PRO A 608 -10.59 -5.72 -39.65
N ASN A 609 -11.13 -4.54 -39.94
CA ASN A 609 -11.05 -3.92 -41.26
C ASN A 609 -10.36 -2.54 -41.16
N SER A 610 -10.29 -1.79 -42.27
CA SER A 610 -9.65 -0.46 -42.32
C SER A 610 -10.31 0.60 -41.44
N THR A 611 -11.55 0.38 -41.00
CA THR A 611 -12.26 1.32 -40.12
C THR A 611 -11.98 1.08 -38.64
N TRP A 612 -11.46 -0.09 -38.24
CA TRP A 612 -11.13 -0.35 -36.85
C TRP A 612 -9.91 0.48 -36.45
N PRO A 613 -9.87 1.08 -35.25
CA PRO A 613 -8.64 1.69 -34.72
C PRO A 613 -7.46 0.70 -34.66
N ASP A 614 -6.24 1.21 -34.52
CA ASP A 614 -5.03 0.37 -34.34
C ASP A 614 -4.97 -0.28 -32.97
N ILE A 615 -5.65 0.29 -31.98
CA ILE A 615 -5.80 -0.29 -30.64
C ILE A 615 -7.28 -0.35 -30.31
N VAL A 616 -7.75 -1.55 -30.01
CA VAL A 616 -9.10 -1.83 -29.53
C VAL A 616 -9.00 -2.70 -28.28
N TYR A 617 -10.11 -2.92 -27.57
CA TYR A 617 -10.09 -3.58 -26.27
C TYR A 617 -11.12 -4.68 -26.22
N TYR A 618 -10.73 -5.86 -25.72
CA TYR A 618 -11.68 -6.90 -25.36
C TYR A 618 -12.04 -6.75 -23.88
N ASN A 619 -13.33 -6.80 -23.54
CA ASN A 619 -13.80 -6.62 -22.17
C ASN A 619 -15.08 -7.42 -21.88
N SER A 620 -15.49 -7.46 -20.62
CA SER A 620 -16.83 -7.91 -20.23
C SER A 620 -17.87 -6.84 -20.59
N TYR A 621 -19.03 -7.26 -21.08
CA TYR A 621 -20.19 -6.40 -21.29
C TYR A 621 -20.78 -5.92 -19.95
N THR A 622 -20.70 -6.76 -18.92
CA THR A 622 -21.35 -6.55 -17.62
C THR A 622 -20.46 -5.75 -16.67
N HIS A 623 -19.21 -6.19 -16.51
CA HIS A 623 -18.27 -5.63 -15.53
C HIS A 623 -17.20 -4.79 -16.20
N ILE A 624 -16.80 -3.74 -15.51
CA ILE A 624 -15.73 -2.83 -15.90
C ILE A 624 -14.38 -3.51 -15.63
N ASN A 625 -13.36 -3.21 -16.43
CA ASN A 625 -11.95 -3.55 -16.23
C ASN A 625 -11.67 -5.05 -16.04
N MET A 626 -12.10 -5.88 -17.00
CA MET A 626 -11.82 -7.32 -17.00
C MET A 626 -10.86 -7.78 -18.10
N GLY A 627 -10.68 -6.99 -19.16
CA GLY A 627 -9.83 -7.35 -20.28
C GLY A 627 -8.85 -6.24 -20.65
N TRP A 628 -8.27 -6.36 -21.85
CA TRP A 628 -7.14 -5.53 -22.26
C TRP A 628 -7.05 -5.36 -23.78
N LYS A 629 -5.86 -5.09 -24.30
CA LYS A 629 -5.63 -4.56 -25.65
C LYS A 629 -5.56 -5.63 -26.73
N ILE A 630 -6.13 -5.27 -27.88
CA ILE A 630 -5.87 -5.88 -29.18
C ILE A 630 -5.22 -4.83 -30.06
N HIS A 631 -4.01 -5.11 -30.52
CA HIS A 631 -3.31 -4.34 -31.53
C HIS A 631 -3.73 -4.83 -32.92
N VAL A 632 -4.37 -3.95 -33.67
CA VAL A 632 -4.82 -4.23 -35.03
C VAL A 632 -3.81 -3.66 -36.02
N VAL A 633 -3.19 -4.52 -36.81
CA VAL A 633 -2.08 -4.18 -37.70
C VAL A 633 -2.37 -4.55 -39.15
N ASP A 634 -1.72 -3.88 -40.10
CA ASP A 634 -1.77 -4.28 -41.52
C ASP A 634 -0.83 -5.45 -41.82
N SER A 635 0.28 -5.53 -41.09
CA SER A 635 1.26 -6.61 -41.19
C SER A 635 1.91 -6.89 -39.83
N PHE A 636 2.31 -8.15 -39.60
CA PHE A 636 3.03 -8.58 -38.40
C PHE A 636 4.53 -8.24 -38.45
N ALA A 637 4.97 -7.31 -39.30
CA ALA A 637 6.37 -6.90 -39.37
C ALA A 637 6.65 -5.89 -38.24
N ILE A 638 7.29 -6.34 -37.17
CA ILE A 638 7.86 -5.45 -36.16
C ILE A 638 9.06 -4.76 -36.82
N GLN A 639 9.02 -3.44 -37.00
CA GLN A 639 10.22 -2.68 -37.35
C GLN A 639 11.22 -2.80 -36.20
N TYR A 640 12.36 -3.45 -36.45
CA TYR A 640 13.55 -3.27 -35.61
C TYR A 640 14.02 -1.83 -35.79
N THR A 641 13.62 -0.91 -34.92
CA THR A 641 14.36 0.34 -34.74
C THR A 641 15.59 0.03 -33.89
N SER A 642 16.62 -0.55 -34.51
CA SER A 642 17.98 -0.49 -33.98
C SER A 642 18.51 0.93 -34.19
N GLY A 643 18.03 1.86 -33.38
CA GLY A 643 18.62 3.18 -33.23
C GLY A 643 19.88 3.06 -32.38
N VAL A 644 20.98 2.60 -32.99
CA VAL A 644 22.32 2.81 -32.44
C VAL A 644 22.57 4.32 -32.50
N SER A 645 22.42 5.00 -31.36
CA SER A 645 22.93 6.34 -31.16
C SER A 645 24.46 6.27 -31.13
N SER A 646 25.07 6.37 -32.32
CA SER A 646 26.49 6.69 -32.43
C SER A 646 26.67 8.15 -32.00
N PHE A 647 26.96 8.38 -30.72
CA PHE A 647 27.58 9.63 -30.29
C PHE A 647 29.01 9.67 -30.82
N ALA A 648 29.17 10.12 -32.06
CA ALA A 648 30.45 10.49 -32.63
C ALA A 648 30.63 12.02 -32.46
N ASN A 649 31.64 12.37 -31.67
CA ASN A 649 32.27 13.67 -31.49
C ASN A 649 31.91 14.75 -32.51
N GLN A 650 31.28 15.83 -32.05
CA GLN A 650 31.45 17.13 -32.69
C GLN A 650 32.37 17.99 -31.82
N ALA A 651 33.61 18.08 -32.28
CA ALA A 651 34.57 19.06 -31.82
C ALA A 651 34.15 20.46 -32.25
N ILE A 652 34.30 21.38 -31.30
CA ILE A 652 34.12 22.82 -31.38
C ILE A 652 34.93 23.39 -32.56
N THR A 653 34.29 24.14 -33.44
CA THR A 653 34.96 25.17 -34.27
C THR A 653 34.17 26.47 -34.18
N LEU A 654 34.53 27.31 -33.21
CA LEU A 654 34.16 28.72 -33.18
C LEU A 654 34.84 29.41 -34.37
N SER A 655 34.06 29.92 -35.31
CA SER A 655 34.52 30.84 -36.35
C SER A 655 34.01 32.23 -36.03
N ILE A 656 34.94 33.12 -35.72
CA ILE A 656 34.74 34.55 -35.47
C ILE A 656 34.29 35.21 -36.77
N ALA A 657 33.19 35.97 -36.74
CA ALA A 657 32.89 36.99 -37.73
C ALA A 657 32.27 38.22 -37.08
N THR A 658 33.15 39.19 -36.83
CA THR A 658 32.91 40.57 -36.50
C THR A 658 32.10 41.25 -37.60
N LEU A 659 31.03 41.98 -37.26
CA LEU A 659 30.64 43.16 -38.03
C LEU A 659 29.91 44.17 -37.14
N CYS A 660 30.57 45.31 -36.98
CA CYS A 660 30.13 46.51 -36.31
C CYS A 660 29.63 47.51 -37.37
N PHE A 661 28.61 48.30 -36.99
CA PHE A 661 28.20 49.61 -37.54
C PHE A 661 27.62 49.65 -38.97
N HIS A 662 26.64 50.49 -39.35
CA HIS A 662 26.07 51.73 -38.79
C HIS A 662 24.71 52.06 -39.48
N VAL A 663 23.71 52.51 -38.69
CA VAL A 663 22.93 53.78 -38.76
C VAL A 663 22.02 54.13 -39.96
N LEU A 664 20.94 54.86 -39.60
CA LEU A 664 19.88 55.59 -40.34
C LEU A 664 18.56 54.79 -40.41
N PHE A 665 17.45 55.14 -39.76
CA PHE A 665 16.91 56.38 -39.19
C PHE A 665 16.11 56.08 -37.91
#